data_AF-A0A174ZYH4-F1
#
_entry.id   AF-A0A174ZYH4-F1
#
_cell.length_a   1.000
_cell.length_b   1.000
_cell.length_c   1.000
_cell.angle_alpha   90.00
_cell.angle_beta   90.00
_cell.angle_gamma   90.00
#
_symmetry.space_group_name_H-M   'P 1'
#
loop_
_entity.id
_entity.type
_entity.pdbx_description
1 polymer ?
#
loop_
_entity_poly.entity_id
_entity_poly.type
_entity_poly.pdbx_seq_one_letter_code
_entity_poly.pdbx_strand_id
1 'polypeptide(L)'
;MKNKEMKVKAMSMAVAMSMVVGLCPSTIFAATGSQTAKDGTYTKTAHVTRTEDDSDDEWEEYDVEVSLKVEDGKFSEITVTPKEGYDEENASYFNKAYSKSKGFKTKLEGQAATEDTINSWDTVSGATRTSDAIKKAALEAIQSAPVAGETVTIDTAKLESAIAAAEKLTESDYTADSWSAMQTKLTVAKAALKAKESQSAVDTAADELNAAVKALKKAEVVKETYVLMNIPYSEFYAADQVAGADSVSSATKAKTRSTLVAGSYHVNSDGTDITGITYPVKISDASVLKNYTQITDDSKLSITVNMKGKETTTEYNGKDALFESASYSYYILSETPSYYKEATVNADGSLSFSEVKGATAQKLSDASIDFTTDTKYGDYELDVNGLPETVNTVYGVVISTKEGDNYGLRHLENIWKKKELAWSTGFVTTSHGNTLDSKNYEKMMGQTINKITYYTDNGIYEIDADQYVPVKFNGTIAAENADVESGKVNVTVEGLPDDYQAEYTVEGLEDVQVKDGVLTYKTKGAEIGKYTLKVSDKSGKYADLTTDFELTTEAVPVVFNSESAALVAAEGYAAEDVTSYVKNIESVTVDGTEYAATGKRAVKIIKEDGTIDTTVAPFKNAENGQEFKITVKATGYAKDCEFTYTLSQESEYTYAYVGLSWAEYWAAENVQAAGNTSSSDAKDSKGESDKGAFDTVTRATVNHGLHRGSFQCNAVIKAENGKEYAVEYWTDGTTAVLTDGSKITFNRGEITEESGATTKMTEYDVLGLKYVPVKVKTSDLDALKASYRVIENGSELAGGYSEKNLVSYTGLVANVTENTNGLKTATKNEDGSFSFSARVNHGSESGIKDQALKTAPTAEEAGLTVKEASGSYGEFLRVDLTGNYGDLGSNLQTVTWTYYGDDSTYTNAKATYGTKFAADNWMHKAMGIQLGLTDSLRCTLPEGTDGTGYWTITLTAFGYNDVTYKFQATEENIVKESEDKTITTTELEAAIAKAEALKEAEYTAESWASMQMELQEAKDELKNPKTQATVDEAVSHLNAAVEALVKIEEPAAVDTSSLEKVISDAAALKEADYTVDSWKALQSALTDAKSALNAKESQEKVDKATDELNAAIKALEKNGNQVGSQNGSATPTVTKKAGTTTDGSASKGTSGSKAAKTGDPANVLGLLGLAFSSLGAGVGGFAWKRKRK
;
A
#
# COMPACT_ATOMS: atom_id res chain seq x y z
N MET A 1 13.77 -13.15 -36.20
CA MET A 1 12.92 -14.02 -37.05
C MET A 1 12.04 -13.15 -37.94
N LYS A 2 12.43 -12.93 -39.20
CA LYS A 2 11.60 -12.28 -40.26
C LYS A 2 12.24 -12.45 -41.65
N ASN A 3 12.88 -13.60 -41.91
CA ASN A 3 13.63 -13.85 -43.15
C ASN A 3 13.22 -15.14 -43.88
N LYS A 4 12.05 -15.72 -43.53
CA LYS A 4 11.49 -16.91 -44.20
C LYS A 4 10.29 -16.63 -45.12
N GLU A 5 9.80 -15.39 -45.21
CA GLU A 5 8.68 -15.04 -46.10
C GLU A 5 9.08 -14.34 -47.42
N MET A 6 10.34 -13.90 -47.59
CA MET A 6 10.80 -13.34 -48.87
C MET A 6 11.21 -14.39 -49.92
N LYS A 7 11.37 -15.66 -49.55
CA LYS A 7 11.74 -16.73 -50.51
C LYS A 7 10.57 -17.31 -51.32
N VAL A 8 9.33 -16.87 -51.08
CA VAL A 8 8.13 -17.43 -51.77
C VAL A 8 7.57 -16.48 -52.84
N LYS A 9 8.09 -15.25 -52.97
CA LYS A 9 7.62 -14.27 -53.97
C LYS A 9 8.53 -14.06 -55.20
N ALA A 10 9.65 -14.77 -55.30
CA ALA A 10 10.55 -14.68 -56.46
C ALA A 10 10.40 -15.85 -57.47
N MET A 11 9.64 -16.90 -57.14
CA MET A 11 9.40 -18.04 -58.04
C MET A 11 8.05 -17.99 -58.80
N SER A 12 7.23 -16.98 -58.54
CA SER A 12 5.90 -16.81 -59.16
C SER A 12 5.87 -15.78 -60.30
N MET A 13 7.02 -15.23 -60.70
CA MET A 13 7.11 -14.20 -61.75
C MET A 13 7.80 -14.68 -63.05
N ALA A 14 8.00 -15.99 -63.22
CA ALA A 14 8.64 -16.59 -64.39
C ALA A 14 7.69 -17.45 -65.28
N VAL A 15 6.38 -17.49 -65.00
CA VAL A 15 5.41 -18.31 -65.78
C VAL A 15 4.24 -17.47 -66.34
N ALA A 16 4.41 -16.16 -66.51
CA ALA A 16 3.35 -15.29 -67.05
C ALA A 16 3.86 -14.18 -68.00
N MET A 17 4.80 -14.52 -68.89
CA MET A 17 5.04 -13.74 -70.13
C MET A 17 5.14 -14.66 -71.36
N SER A 18 4.39 -15.76 -71.34
CA SER A 18 3.95 -16.43 -72.56
C SER A 18 2.55 -15.88 -72.86
N MET A 19 2.48 -14.80 -73.64
CA MET A 19 1.40 -14.50 -74.60
C MET A 19 1.63 -13.10 -75.18
N VAL A 20 1.54 -13.05 -76.52
CA VAL A 20 1.78 -11.91 -77.42
C VAL A 20 3.25 -11.70 -77.83
N VAL A 21 3.81 -12.68 -78.54
CA VAL A 21 4.59 -12.37 -79.75
C VAL A 21 3.64 -12.55 -80.92
N GLY A 22 2.79 -11.54 -81.11
CA GLY A 22 2.04 -11.34 -82.34
C GLY A 22 2.79 -10.31 -83.18
N LEU A 23 3.28 -10.75 -84.34
CA LEU A 23 3.59 -9.92 -85.51
C LEU A 23 4.44 -8.65 -85.27
N CYS A 24 5.73 -8.75 -85.61
CA CYS A 24 6.41 -7.65 -86.29
C CYS A 24 7.08 -8.23 -87.56
N PRO A 25 6.82 -7.64 -88.74
CA PRO A 25 7.30 -8.16 -90.00
C PRO A 25 8.82 -7.96 -90.08
N SER A 26 9.56 -9.01 -90.40
CA SER A 26 10.79 -8.80 -91.16
C SER A 26 10.35 -8.18 -92.48
N THR A 27 10.59 -6.89 -92.70
CA THR A 27 10.48 -6.28 -94.01
C THR A 27 11.55 -6.89 -94.89
N ILE A 28 11.23 -8.05 -95.48
CA ILE A 28 12.00 -8.65 -96.56
C ILE A 28 11.74 -7.75 -97.76
N PHE A 29 12.73 -6.94 -98.14
CA PHE A 29 12.61 -6.11 -99.34
C PHE A 29 12.53 -7.03 -100.57
N ALA A 30 11.53 -6.76 -101.39
CA ALA A 30 11.41 -7.26 -102.76
C ALA A 30 12.70 -7.01 -103.54
N ALA A 31 13.16 -7.99 -104.32
CA ALA A 31 14.24 -7.78 -105.28
C ALA A 31 13.77 -6.79 -106.35
N THR A 32 14.39 -5.61 -106.36
CA THR A 32 14.08 -4.53 -107.31
C THR A 32 15.32 -4.10 -108.09
N GLY A 33 15.12 -3.63 -109.31
CA GLY A 33 16.20 -3.25 -110.24
C GLY A 33 17.20 -4.37 -110.51
N SER A 34 18.49 -4.11 -110.25
CA SER A 34 19.59 -5.04 -110.52
C SER A 34 19.79 -6.12 -109.45
N GLN A 35 18.96 -6.11 -108.39
CA GLN A 35 19.08 -7.08 -107.29
C GLN A 35 18.69 -8.48 -107.76
N THR A 36 19.52 -9.47 -107.42
CA THR A 36 19.25 -10.87 -107.73
C THR A 36 18.24 -11.45 -106.76
N ALA A 37 17.17 -12.04 -107.27
CA ALA A 37 16.17 -12.76 -106.49
C ALA A 37 16.78 -14.02 -105.87
N LYS A 38 16.36 -14.34 -104.65
CA LYS A 38 16.74 -15.54 -103.89
C LYS A 38 16.28 -16.79 -104.61
N ASP A 39 17.00 -17.89 -104.38
CA ASP A 39 16.59 -19.17 -104.92
C ASP A 39 15.19 -19.56 -104.42
N GLY A 40 14.33 -19.96 -105.35
CA GLY A 40 12.91 -20.20 -105.12
C GLY A 40 12.08 -20.15 -106.40
N THR A 41 10.80 -20.47 -106.32
CA THR A 41 9.87 -20.36 -107.45
C THR A 41 8.85 -19.26 -107.16
N TYR A 42 8.72 -18.31 -108.07
CA TYR A 42 7.86 -17.14 -107.92
C TYR A 42 6.83 -17.09 -109.05
N THR A 43 5.56 -17.04 -108.69
CA THR A 43 4.46 -17.19 -109.65
C THR A 43 3.47 -16.03 -109.56
N LYS A 44 3.08 -15.48 -110.71
CA LYS A 44 2.04 -14.47 -110.83
C LYS A 44 1.23 -14.65 -112.11
N THR A 45 0.00 -14.15 -112.07
CA THR A 45 -0.94 -14.20 -113.21
C THR A 45 -1.27 -12.80 -113.65
N ALA A 46 -1.33 -12.58 -114.96
CA ALA A 46 -1.83 -11.34 -115.56
C ALA A 46 -2.80 -11.65 -116.70
N HIS A 47 -3.75 -10.75 -116.91
CA HIS A 47 -4.77 -10.87 -117.95
C HIS A 47 -4.28 -10.25 -119.27
N VAL A 48 -4.50 -10.95 -120.38
CA VAL A 48 -4.26 -10.48 -121.75
C VAL A 48 -5.54 -9.79 -122.23
N THR A 49 -5.53 -8.46 -122.27
CA THR A 49 -6.70 -7.65 -122.64
C THR A 49 -6.61 -7.15 -124.08
N ARG A 50 -7.74 -7.11 -124.78
CA ARG A 50 -7.93 -6.47 -126.09
C ARG A 50 -8.09 -4.96 -125.90
N THR A 51 -7.82 -4.22 -126.95
CA THR A 51 -8.06 -2.79 -127.07
C THR A 51 -8.82 -2.50 -128.36
N GLU A 52 -9.29 -1.26 -128.52
CA GLU A 52 -10.07 -0.84 -129.69
C GLU A 52 -9.32 -1.04 -131.02
N ASP A 53 -7.98 -1.10 -131.01
CA ASP A 53 -7.14 -1.35 -132.18
C ASP A 53 -7.02 -2.83 -132.57
N ASP A 54 -7.51 -3.75 -131.73
CA ASP A 54 -7.39 -5.20 -131.95
C ASP A 54 -8.68 -5.80 -132.57
N SER A 55 -9.51 -5.00 -133.24
CA SER A 55 -10.85 -5.39 -133.73
C SER A 55 -10.85 -6.46 -134.84
N ASP A 56 -9.73 -6.60 -135.56
CA ASP A 56 -9.61 -7.45 -136.76
C ASP A 56 -8.80 -8.75 -136.50
N ASP A 57 -8.42 -9.03 -135.26
CA ASP A 57 -7.62 -10.21 -134.90
C ASP A 57 -8.49 -11.37 -134.35
N GLU A 58 -8.25 -12.60 -134.86
CA GLU A 58 -8.86 -13.88 -134.45
C GLU A 58 -8.17 -14.44 -133.17
N TRP A 59 -8.47 -13.87 -131.99
CA TRP A 59 -8.05 -14.41 -130.67
C TRP A 59 -8.89 -13.83 -129.50
N GLU A 60 -9.13 -14.59 -128.43
CA GLU A 60 -9.91 -14.14 -127.25
C GLU A 60 -9.03 -13.70 -126.06
N GLU A 61 -9.54 -12.84 -125.16
CA GLU A 61 -8.84 -12.43 -123.92
C GLU A 61 -8.60 -13.64 -122.98
N TYR A 62 -7.43 -13.71 -122.36
CA TYR A 62 -7.07 -14.85 -121.51
C TYR A 62 -6.04 -14.50 -120.44
N ASP A 63 -6.01 -15.28 -119.36
CA ASP A 63 -5.00 -15.16 -118.31
C ASP A 63 -3.70 -15.90 -118.66
N VAL A 64 -2.55 -15.33 -118.29
CA VAL A 64 -1.24 -15.99 -118.34
C VAL A 64 -0.61 -16.02 -116.96
N GLU A 65 -0.30 -17.22 -116.47
CA GLU A 65 0.45 -17.44 -115.24
C GLU A 65 1.93 -17.65 -115.58
N VAL A 66 2.79 -16.77 -115.08
CA VAL A 66 4.24 -16.87 -115.20
C VAL A 66 4.82 -17.40 -113.89
N SER A 67 5.58 -18.49 -113.98
CA SER A 67 6.36 -19.08 -112.90
C SER A 67 7.85 -18.96 -113.23
N LEU A 68 8.58 -18.23 -112.39
CA LEU A 68 10.01 -18.00 -112.48
C LEU A 68 10.71 -18.82 -111.40
N LYS A 69 11.44 -19.85 -111.79
CA LYS A 69 12.33 -20.58 -110.88
C LYS A 69 13.70 -19.93 -110.89
N VAL A 70 14.18 -19.58 -109.71
CA VAL A 70 15.49 -19.00 -109.48
C VAL A 70 16.36 -20.03 -108.76
N GLU A 71 17.50 -20.37 -109.33
CA GLU A 71 18.53 -21.18 -108.70
C GLU A 71 19.90 -20.57 -109.04
N ASP A 72 20.79 -20.49 -108.06
CA ASP A 72 22.11 -19.86 -108.19
C ASP A 72 22.04 -18.44 -108.78
N GLY A 73 20.99 -17.69 -108.42
CA GLY A 73 20.78 -16.29 -108.85
C GLY A 73 20.41 -16.10 -110.32
N LYS A 74 19.97 -17.17 -111.01
CA LYS A 74 19.55 -17.14 -112.41
C LYS A 74 18.16 -17.73 -112.57
N PHE A 75 17.44 -17.34 -113.62
CA PHE A 75 16.19 -17.99 -113.99
C PHE A 75 16.48 -19.40 -114.51
N SER A 76 16.50 -20.39 -113.62
CA SER A 76 16.83 -21.77 -113.97
C SER A 76 15.72 -22.46 -114.77
N GLU A 77 14.48 -22.02 -114.57
CA GLU A 77 13.32 -22.47 -115.34
C GLU A 77 12.28 -21.35 -115.43
N ILE A 78 11.80 -21.07 -116.64
CA ILE A 78 10.68 -20.16 -116.88
C ILE A 78 9.53 -20.95 -117.49
N THR A 79 8.39 -20.95 -116.79
CA THR A 79 7.15 -21.57 -117.26
C THR A 79 6.07 -20.50 -117.38
N VAL A 80 5.48 -20.37 -118.57
CA VAL A 80 4.27 -19.58 -118.78
C VAL A 80 3.14 -20.54 -119.12
N THR A 81 2.03 -20.45 -118.39
CA THR A 81 0.87 -21.33 -118.55
C THR A 81 -0.35 -20.47 -118.86
N PRO A 82 -1.02 -20.66 -120.01
CA PRO A 82 -2.32 -20.04 -120.25
C PRO A 82 -3.35 -20.58 -119.26
N LYS A 83 -4.25 -19.70 -118.82
CA LYS A 83 -5.31 -20.00 -117.85
C LYS A 83 -6.67 -19.65 -118.46
N GLU A 84 -7.60 -19.15 -117.65
CA GLU A 84 -8.98 -18.87 -118.03
C GLU A 84 -9.05 -17.96 -119.26
N GLY A 85 -9.88 -18.33 -120.24
CA GLY A 85 -10.07 -17.60 -121.51
C GLY A 85 -9.22 -18.08 -122.69
N TYR A 86 -8.23 -18.96 -122.50
CA TYR A 86 -7.34 -19.39 -123.59
C TYR A 86 -8.00 -20.41 -124.55
N ASP A 87 -7.85 -20.17 -125.85
CA ASP A 87 -8.31 -21.05 -126.94
C ASP A 87 -7.19 -21.42 -127.94
N GLU A 88 -7.54 -22.21 -128.97
CA GLU A 88 -6.59 -22.63 -130.01
C GLU A 88 -6.12 -21.47 -130.91
N GLU A 89 -6.91 -20.40 -131.04
CA GLU A 89 -6.57 -19.23 -131.87
C GLU A 89 -5.48 -18.37 -131.19
N ASN A 90 -5.47 -18.33 -129.85
CA ASN A 90 -4.40 -17.71 -129.06
C ASN A 90 -3.02 -18.38 -129.26
N ALA A 91 -2.96 -19.63 -129.71
CA ALA A 91 -1.75 -20.45 -129.69
C ALA A 91 -0.58 -19.86 -130.50
N SER A 92 -0.87 -19.18 -131.61
CA SER A 92 0.15 -18.52 -132.42
C SER A 92 0.80 -17.35 -131.65
N TYR A 93 -0.02 -16.51 -131.02
CA TYR A 93 0.40 -15.35 -130.23
C TYR A 93 1.14 -15.78 -128.96
N PHE A 94 0.59 -16.77 -128.24
CA PHE A 94 1.22 -17.34 -127.06
C PHE A 94 2.60 -17.94 -127.36
N ASN A 95 2.71 -18.79 -128.38
CA ASN A 95 3.99 -19.39 -128.73
C ASN A 95 5.03 -18.35 -129.16
N LYS A 96 4.63 -17.30 -129.90
CA LYS A 96 5.52 -16.18 -130.27
C LYS A 96 6.05 -15.45 -129.03
N ALA A 97 5.18 -15.15 -128.07
CA ALA A 97 5.52 -14.42 -126.86
C ALA A 97 6.29 -15.27 -125.83
N TYR A 98 6.08 -16.59 -125.78
CA TYR A 98 6.68 -17.47 -124.78
C TYR A 98 7.93 -18.21 -125.27
N SER A 99 7.82 -19.04 -126.32
CA SER A 99 8.79 -20.12 -126.60
C SER A 99 9.49 -20.05 -127.96
N LYS A 100 9.10 -19.13 -128.86
CA LYS A 100 9.82 -18.88 -130.13
C LYS A 100 11.14 -18.14 -129.89
N SER A 101 11.92 -17.89 -130.96
CA SER A 101 13.28 -17.33 -130.89
C SER A 101 13.39 -15.95 -130.21
N LYS A 102 12.30 -15.18 -130.13
CA LYS A 102 12.21 -13.89 -129.42
C LYS A 102 11.35 -13.96 -128.14
N GLY A 103 10.78 -15.11 -127.81
CA GLY A 103 9.87 -15.28 -126.68
C GLY A 103 10.56 -15.18 -125.32
N PHE A 104 9.77 -14.89 -124.30
CA PHE A 104 10.15 -14.62 -122.92
C PHE A 104 11.07 -15.69 -122.33
N LYS A 105 10.67 -16.97 -122.43
CA LYS A 105 11.47 -18.11 -121.94
C LYS A 105 12.79 -18.20 -122.67
N THR A 106 12.75 -18.19 -123.99
CA THR A 106 13.94 -18.34 -124.85
C THR A 106 14.98 -17.25 -124.62
N LYS A 107 14.55 -16.04 -124.23
CA LYS A 107 15.45 -14.90 -123.99
C LYS A 107 15.99 -14.82 -122.58
N LEU A 108 15.22 -15.23 -121.58
CA LEU A 108 15.52 -14.93 -120.17
C LEU A 108 15.91 -16.18 -119.36
N GLU A 109 15.57 -17.39 -119.81
CA GLU A 109 16.00 -18.60 -119.12
C GLU A 109 17.53 -18.72 -119.16
N GLY A 110 18.14 -18.91 -118.00
CA GLY A 110 19.59 -18.89 -117.77
C GLY A 110 20.20 -17.50 -117.55
N GLN A 111 19.44 -16.40 -117.70
CA GLN A 111 19.90 -15.05 -117.36
C GLN A 111 19.76 -14.76 -115.86
N ALA A 112 20.36 -13.65 -115.40
CA ALA A 112 20.29 -13.23 -114.01
C ALA A 112 18.83 -13.02 -113.58
N ALA A 113 18.46 -13.54 -112.41
CA ALA A 113 17.10 -13.43 -111.91
C ALA A 113 16.84 -12.05 -111.28
N THR A 114 16.77 -11.00 -112.11
CA THR A 114 16.61 -9.61 -111.66
C THR A 114 15.44 -8.92 -112.37
N GLU A 115 14.90 -7.86 -111.76
CA GLU A 115 13.88 -7.02 -112.39
C GLU A 115 14.40 -6.36 -113.67
N ASP A 116 15.64 -5.85 -113.66
CA ASP A 116 16.30 -5.27 -114.84
C ASP A 116 16.38 -6.27 -116.01
N THR A 117 16.62 -7.55 -115.70
CA THR A 117 16.70 -8.60 -116.72
C THR A 117 15.35 -8.81 -117.40
N ILE A 118 14.25 -8.85 -116.65
CA ILE A 118 12.89 -8.91 -117.21
C ILE A 118 12.55 -7.63 -117.97
N ASN A 119 12.91 -6.45 -117.44
CA ASN A 119 12.66 -5.16 -118.08
C ASN A 119 13.41 -5.01 -119.42
N SER A 120 14.58 -5.63 -119.56
CA SER A 120 15.38 -5.63 -120.79
C SER A 120 14.79 -6.44 -121.95
N TRP A 121 13.78 -7.28 -121.71
CA TRP A 121 13.10 -8.02 -122.77
C TRP A 121 12.07 -7.16 -123.52
N ASP A 122 12.27 -7.00 -124.83
CA ASP A 122 11.32 -6.32 -125.71
C ASP A 122 10.14 -7.24 -126.06
N THR A 123 8.94 -6.66 -126.10
CA THR A 123 7.72 -7.37 -126.48
C THR A 123 7.78 -7.83 -127.95
N VAL A 124 7.22 -9.01 -128.23
CA VAL A 124 7.37 -9.63 -129.55
C VAL A 124 6.32 -9.06 -130.52
N SER A 125 6.78 -8.41 -131.59
CA SER A 125 5.90 -7.87 -132.65
C SER A 125 5.02 -8.97 -133.26
N GLY A 126 3.70 -8.74 -133.30
CA GLY A 126 2.71 -9.74 -133.71
C GLY A 126 2.30 -10.73 -132.62
N ALA A 127 2.59 -10.41 -131.35
CA ALA A 127 2.08 -11.03 -130.12
C ALA A 127 2.16 -10.05 -128.92
N THR A 128 1.91 -8.76 -129.19
CA THR A 128 2.19 -7.66 -128.25
C THR A 128 1.39 -7.80 -126.96
N ARG A 129 0.07 -8.03 -127.05
CA ARG A 129 -0.82 -8.17 -125.88
C ARG A 129 -0.38 -9.28 -124.94
N THR A 130 -0.11 -10.47 -125.48
CA THR A 130 0.40 -11.59 -124.70
C THR A 130 1.77 -11.30 -124.11
N SER A 131 2.66 -10.63 -124.86
CA SER A 131 3.99 -10.26 -124.38
C SER A 131 3.91 -9.29 -123.21
N ASP A 132 3.01 -8.30 -123.27
CA ASP A 132 2.80 -7.32 -122.20
C ASP A 132 2.29 -7.98 -120.91
N ALA A 133 1.32 -8.87 -121.02
CA ALA A 133 0.79 -9.61 -119.87
C ALA A 133 1.85 -10.53 -119.25
N ILE A 134 2.63 -11.25 -120.07
CA ILE A 134 3.75 -12.08 -119.58
C ILE A 134 4.79 -11.20 -118.87
N LYS A 135 5.18 -10.06 -119.46
CA LYS A 135 6.15 -9.14 -118.85
C LYS A 135 5.65 -8.60 -117.51
N LYS A 136 4.37 -8.20 -117.44
CA LYS A 136 3.73 -7.70 -116.23
C LYS A 136 3.70 -8.77 -115.12
N ALA A 137 3.19 -9.96 -115.43
CA ALA A 137 3.17 -11.08 -114.48
C ALA A 137 4.59 -11.43 -114.00
N ALA A 138 5.57 -11.46 -114.90
CA ALA A 138 6.95 -11.77 -114.54
C ALA A 138 7.59 -10.70 -113.64
N LEU A 139 7.34 -9.41 -113.90
CA LEU A 139 7.80 -8.31 -113.04
C LEU A 139 7.18 -8.40 -111.64
N GLU A 140 5.87 -8.63 -111.56
CA GLU A 140 5.21 -8.80 -110.26
C GLU A 140 5.70 -10.07 -109.53
N ALA A 141 6.03 -11.14 -110.26
CA ALA A 141 6.58 -12.36 -109.70
C ALA A 141 7.98 -12.12 -109.11
N ILE A 142 8.88 -11.47 -109.86
CA ILE A 142 10.25 -11.22 -109.37
C ILE A 142 10.29 -10.17 -108.27
N GLN A 143 9.42 -9.15 -108.31
CA GLN A 143 9.27 -8.18 -107.23
C GLN A 143 8.62 -8.81 -105.98
N SER A 144 8.02 -9.99 -106.07
CA SER A 144 7.61 -10.75 -104.87
C SER A 144 8.76 -11.58 -104.27
N ALA A 145 9.87 -11.72 -105.00
CA ALA A 145 11.00 -12.51 -104.56
C ALA A 145 11.88 -11.74 -103.55
N PRO A 146 12.28 -12.36 -102.42
CA PRO A 146 13.35 -11.86 -101.57
C PRO A 146 14.68 -11.71 -102.34
N VAL A 147 15.57 -10.81 -101.93
CA VAL A 147 16.94 -10.71 -102.50
C VAL A 147 17.82 -11.90 -102.08
N ALA A 148 18.63 -12.45 -103.00
CA ALA A 148 19.61 -13.50 -102.76
C ALA A 148 20.85 -12.94 -102.05
N GLY A 149 21.25 -13.55 -100.92
CA GLY A 149 22.58 -13.34 -100.35
C GLY A 149 22.72 -12.34 -99.20
N GLU A 150 21.77 -12.23 -98.28
CA GLU A 150 22.08 -11.72 -96.93
C GLU A 150 22.00 -12.86 -95.90
N THR A 151 23.16 -13.41 -95.55
CA THR A 151 23.36 -13.96 -94.20
C THR A 151 23.46 -12.78 -93.25
N VAL A 152 22.41 -12.52 -92.46
CA VAL A 152 22.51 -11.58 -91.34
C VAL A 152 23.38 -12.24 -90.28
N THR A 153 24.69 -12.01 -90.35
CA THR A 153 25.56 -12.17 -89.20
C THR A 153 25.12 -11.16 -88.16
N ILE A 154 24.49 -11.63 -87.09
CA ILE A 154 24.14 -10.77 -85.96
C ILE A 154 25.44 -10.41 -85.24
N ASP A 155 25.84 -9.14 -85.36
CA ASP A 155 26.99 -8.58 -84.67
C ASP A 155 26.68 -8.50 -83.18
N THR A 156 27.27 -9.43 -82.43
CA THR A 156 27.17 -9.49 -80.97
C THR A 156 28.29 -8.76 -80.26
N ALA A 157 29.25 -8.19 -80.98
CA ALA A 157 30.47 -7.63 -80.37
C ALA A 157 30.14 -6.50 -79.39
N LYS A 158 29.13 -5.67 -79.70
CA LYS A 158 28.65 -4.61 -78.80
C LYS A 158 28.01 -5.16 -77.53
N LEU A 159 27.17 -6.19 -77.65
CA LEU A 159 26.49 -6.82 -76.52
C LEU A 159 27.48 -7.59 -75.63
N GLU A 160 28.40 -8.35 -76.23
CA GLU A 160 29.48 -9.05 -75.53
C GLU A 160 30.38 -8.06 -74.78
N SER A 161 30.72 -6.93 -75.40
CA SER A 161 31.50 -5.87 -74.74
C SER A 161 30.74 -5.21 -73.59
N ALA A 162 29.44 -4.95 -73.75
CA ALA A 162 28.59 -4.38 -72.71
C ALA A 162 28.44 -5.33 -71.51
N ILE A 163 28.25 -6.63 -71.77
CA ILE A 163 28.21 -7.68 -70.74
C ILE A 163 29.54 -7.76 -69.99
N ALA A 164 30.66 -7.86 -70.73
CA ALA A 164 31.99 -7.92 -70.11
C ALA A 164 32.34 -6.66 -69.32
N ALA A 165 31.88 -5.49 -69.74
CA ALA A 165 32.06 -4.24 -69.01
C ALA A 165 31.24 -4.22 -67.72
N ALA A 166 29.97 -4.65 -67.77
CA ALA A 166 29.10 -4.75 -66.60
C ALA A 166 29.60 -5.79 -65.58
N GLU A 167 30.13 -6.93 -66.03
CA GLU A 167 30.66 -7.99 -65.16
C GLU A 167 31.98 -7.62 -64.45
N LYS A 168 32.69 -6.60 -64.92
CA LYS A 168 33.91 -6.08 -64.27
C LYS A 168 33.61 -5.09 -63.15
N LEU A 169 32.37 -4.64 -63.01
CA LEU A 169 31.98 -3.71 -61.95
C LEU A 169 31.84 -4.47 -60.63
N THR A 170 32.13 -3.79 -59.53
CA THR A 170 32.06 -4.37 -58.19
C THR A 170 30.82 -3.83 -57.46
N GLU A 171 30.02 -4.72 -56.87
CA GLU A 171 28.76 -4.38 -56.21
C GLU A 171 28.90 -3.30 -55.13
N SER A 172 30.02 -3.30 -54.38
CA SER A 172 30.29 -2.33 -53.33
C SER A 172 30.45 -0.89 -53.80
N ASP A 173 30.74 -0.67 -55.08
CA ASP A 173 31.04 0.67 -55.61
C ASP A 173 29.76 1.47 -55.95
N TYR A 174 28.59 0.84 -55.85
CA TYR A 174 27.31 1.36 -56.34
C TYR A 174 26.18 1.16 -55.33
N THR A 175 25.13 1.98 -55.41
CA THR A 175 23.97 1.83 -54.52
C THR A 175 23.20 0.55 -54.84
N ALA A 176 22.66 -0.13 -53.82
CA ALA A 176 21.96 -1.40 -53.96
C ALA A 176 20.83 -1.37 -55.00
N ASP A 177 20.03 -0.29 -55.02
CA ASP A 177 18.93 -0.14 -55.98
C ASP A 177 19.43 -0.02 -57.42
N SER A 178 20.48 0.76 -57.66
CA SER A 178 21.03 0.93 -59.01
C SER A 178 21.76 -0.33 -59.48
N TRP A 179 22.41 -1.05 -58.55
CA TRP A 179 23.07 -2.33 -58.81
C TRP A 179 22.08 -3.42 -59.19
N SER A 180 20.97 -3.55 -58.46
CA SER A 180 19.90 -4.51 -58.75
C SER A 180 19.24 -4.28 -60.12
N ALA A 181 19.01 -3.00 -60.46
CA ALA A 181 18.49 -2.62 -61.77
C ALA A 181 19.45 -3.02 -62.91
N MET A 182 20.76 -2.81 -62.72
CA MET A 182 21.79 -3.24 -63.68
C MET A 182 21.87 -4.76 -63.81
N GLN A 183 21.87 -5.52 -62.70
CA GLN A 183 21.88 -6.99 -62.74
C GLN A 183 20.70 -7.59 -63.50
N THR A 184 19.51 -6.98 -63.37
CA THR A 184 18.33 -7.40 -64.12
C THR A 184 18.56 -7.26 -65.62
N LYS A 185 19.10 -6.11 -66.06
CA LYS A 185 19.42 -5.87 -67.47
C LYS A 185 20.58 -6.73 -67.97
N LEU A 186 21.56 -7.03 -67.13
CA LEU A 186 22.65 -7.96 -67.45
C LEU A 186 22.15 -9.37 -67.72
N THR A 187 21.15 -9.82 -66.96
CA THR A 187 20.51 -11.12 -67.15
C THR A 187 19.77 -11.18 -68.49
N VAL A 188 19.00 -10.13 -68.81
CA VAL A 188 18.32 -9.99 -70.11
C VAL A 188 19.33 -9.96 -71.26
N ALA A 189 20.42 -9.21 -71.12
CA ALA A 189 21.48 -9.12 -72.11
C ALA A 189 22.16 -10.47 -72.38
N LYS A 190 22.48 -11.25 -71.35
CA LYS A 190 23.04 -12.61 -71.50
C LYS A 190 22.07 -13.55 -72.20
N ALA A 191 20.77 -13.45 -71.90
CA ALA A 191 19.74 -14.23 -72.58
C ALA A 191 19.64 -13.86 -74.07
N ALA A 192 19.62 -12.55 -74.39
CA ALA A 192 19.60 -12.06 -75.76
C ALA A 192 20.86 -12.46 -76.55
N LEU A 193 22.04 -12.44 -75.93
CA LEU A 193 23.31 -12.88 -76.52
C LEU A 193 23.28 -14.38 -76.86
N LYS A 194 22.63 -15.19 -76.03
CA LYS A 194 22.46 -16.62 -76.27
C LYS A 194 21.44 -16.89 -77.38
N ALA A 195 20.34 -16.14 -77.41
CA ALA A 195 19.23 -16.37 -78.32
C ALA A 195 19.50 -15.86 -79.75
N LYS A 196 20.19 -14.72 -79.89
CA LYS A 196 20.56 -14.09 -81.19
C LYS A 196 19.38 -14.02 -82.16
N GLU A 197 18.23 -13.56 -81.67
CA GLU A 197 16.98 -13.62 -82.44
C GLU A 197 16.94 -12.60 -83.60
N SER A 198 17.55 -11.42 -83.43
CA SER A 198 17.76 -10.41 -84.48
C SER A 198 18.82 -9.38 -84.08
N GLN A 199 19.36 -8.62 -85.04
CA GLN A 199 20.30 -7.52 -84.74
C GLN A 199 19.66 -6.47 -83.84
N SER A 200 18.39 -6.12 -84.08
CA SER A 200 17.64 -5.17 -83.25
C SER A 200 17.49 -5.65 -81.81
N ALA A 201 17.27 -6.95 -81.58
CA ALA A 201 17.19 -7.52 -80.24
C ALA A 201 18.54 -7.48 -79.51
N VAL A 202 19.64 -7.76 -80.21
CA VAL A 202 21.00 -7.70 -79.66
C VAL A 202 21.43 -6.27 -79.38
N ASP A 203 21.16 -5.32 -80.29
CA ASP A 203 21.47 -3.90 -80.11
C ASP A 203 20.63 -3.30 -78.97
N THR A 204 19.32 -3.59 -78.92
CA THR A 204 18.44 -3.14 -77.83
C THR A 204 18.91 -3.66 -76.48
N ALA A 205 19.27 -4.95 -76.39
CA ALA A 205 19.80 -5.52 -75.16
C ALA A 205 21.15 -4.88 -74.74
N ALA A 206 21.99 -4.53 -75.71
CA ALA A 206 23.27 -3.85 -75.45
C ALA A 206 23.03 -2.42 -74.97
N ASP A 207 22.13 -1.67 -75.60
CA ASP A 207 21.79 -0.30 -75.26
C ASP A 207 21.10 -0.21 -73.90
N GLU A 208 20.17 -1.12 -73.59
CA GLU A 208 19.50 -1.17 -72.29
C GLU A 208 20.48 -1.52 -71.16
N LEU A 209 21.40 -2.47 -71.38
CA LEU A 209 22.44 -2.79 -70.41
C LEU A 209 23.39 -1.60 -70.22
N ASN A 210 23.84 -0.98 -71.30
CA ASN A 210 24.70 0.20 -71.23
C ASN A 210 24.01 1.39 -70.56
N ALA A 211 22.71 1.57 -70.79
CA ALA A 211 21.90 2.59 -70.10
C ALA A 211 21.80 2.30 -68.60
N ALA A 212 21.58 1.04 -68.22
CA ALA A 212 21.56 0.63 -66.81
C ALA A 212 22.94 0.79 -66.13
N VAL A 213 24.02 0.46 -66.84
CA VAL A 213 25.40 0.71 -66.38
C VAL A 213 25.68 2.20 -66.23
N LYS A 214 25.22 3.06 -67.16
CA LYS A 214 25.33 4.52 -67.04
C LYS A 214 24.46 5.09 -65.92
N ALA A 215 23.34 4.44 -65.62
CA ALA A 215 22.42 4.82 -64.54
C ALA A 215 22.86 4.30 -63.17
N LEU A 216 23.96 3.52 -63.09
CA LEU A 216 24.57 3.14 -61.84
C LEU A 216 24.97 4.39 -61.07
N LYS A 217 24.47 4.48 -59.84
CA LYS A 217 24.81 5.56 -58.91
C LYS A 217 25.93 5.04 -58.04
N LYS A 218 27.09 5.69 -58.05
CA LYS A 218 28.17 5.34 -57.13
C LYS A 218 27.63 5.35 -55.70
N ALA A 219 27.97 4.34 -54.92
CA ALA A 219 27.83 4.40 -53.48
C ALA A 219 28.67 5.59 -53.02
N GLU A 220 28.10 6.51 -52.25
CA GLU A 220 28.92 7.50 -51.57
C GLU A 220 29.91 6.73 -50.69
N VAL A 221 31.21 6.97 -50.91
CA VAL A 221 32.22 6.62 -49.90
C VAL A 221 31.84 7.43 -48.68
N VAL A 222 31.22 6.79 -47.69
CA VAL A 222 30.97 7.40 -46.38
C VAL A 222 32.35 7.60 -45.76
N LYS A 223 32.89 8.79 -46.01
CA LYS A 223 34.11 9.29 -45.40
C LYS A 223 33.96 9.19 -43.89
N GLU A 224 35.04 8.78 -43.23
CA GLU A 224 35.35 8.97 -41.81
C GLU A 224 34.13 9.28 -40.93
N THR A 225 33.64 8.27 -40.20
CA THR A 225 32.52 8.43 -39.26
C THR A 225 33.01 8.34 -37.84
N TYR A 226 32.43 9.14 -36.96
CA TYR A 226 32.62 9.05 -35.52
C TYR A 226 31.48 8.24 -34.91
N VAL A 227 31.83 7.29 -34.06
CA VAL A 227 30.88 6.45 -33.34
C VAL A 227 31.21 6.46 -31.86
N LEU A 228 30.20 6.24 -31.02
CA LEU A 228 30.40 5.76 -29.67
C LEU A 228 30.40 4.23 -29.72
N MET A 229 31.48 3.57 -29.27
CA MET A 229 31.67 2.12 -29.43
C MET A 229 32.00 1.44 -28.11
N ASN A 230 31.46 0.24 -27.90
CA ASN A 230 31.85 -0.65 -26.80
C ASN A 230 33.21 -1.30 -27.09
N ILE A 231 34.21 -1.05 -26.24
CA ILE A 231 35.60 -1.51 -26.40
C ILE A 231 36.01 -2.30 -25.14
N PRO A 232 36.43 -3.58 -25.25
CA PRO A 232 36.96 -4.32 -24.11
C PRO A 232 38.12 -3.58 -23.42
N TYR A 233 38.28 -3.74 -22.09
CA TYR A 233 39.35 -3.03 -21.35
C TYR A 233 40.74 -3.27 -21.92
N SER A 234 41.03 -4.52 -22.31
CA SER A 234 42.33 -4.92 -22.85
C SER A 234 42.66 -4.19 -24.15
N GLU A 235 41.66 -4.04 -25.02
CA GLU A 235 41.79 -3.32 -26.28
C GLU A 235 41.83 -1.80 -26.08
N PHE A 236 41.09 -1.28 -25.09
CA PHE A 236 41.11 0.14 -24.76
C PHE A 236 42.50 0.58 -24.28
N TYR A 237 43.11 -0.18 -23.36
CA TYR A 237 44.40 0.18 -22.78
C TYR A 237 45.64 -0.32 -23.54
N ALA A 238 45.47 -1.11 -24.62
CA ALA A 238 46.58 -1.70 -25.37
C ALA A 238 47.61 -0.65 -25.85
N ALA A 239 47.13 0.49 -26.36
CA ALA A 239 48.00 1.57 -26.84
C ALA A 239 48.77 2.27 -25.71
N ASP A 240 48.22 2.26 -24.49
CA ASP A 240 48.82 2.84 -23.28
C ASP A 240 49.85 1.89 -22.61
N GLN A 241 50.15 0.75 -23.26
CA GLN A 241 51.11 -0.27 -22.80
C GLN A 241 50.76 -0.88 -21.43
N VAL A 242 49.47 -0.90 -21.08
CA VAL A 242 48.99 -1.57 -19.87
C VAL A 242 48.86 -3.07 -20.12
N ALA A 243 49.40 -3.88 -19.22
CA ALA A 243 49.24 -5.34 -19.26
C ALA A 243 48.03 -5.81 -18.44
N GLY A 244 47.30 -6.81 -18.96
CA GLY A 244 46.35 -7.62 -18.18
C GLY A 244 45.03 -6.96 -17.77
N ALA A 245 44.63 -5.86 -18.41
CA ALA A 245 43.35 -5.20 -18.15
C ALA A 245 42.16 -5.99 -18.76
N ASP A 246 41.78 -7.11 -18.12
CA ASP A 246 40.65 -7.95 -18.56
C ASP A 246 39.28 -7.52 -17.98
N SER A 247 38.22 -8.29 -18.25
CA SER A 247 36.88 -8.03 -17.72
C SER A 247 36.82 -8.17 -16.20
N VAL A 248 35.93 -7.40 -15.56
CA VAL A 248 35.81 -7.33 -14.10
C VAL A 248 34.52 -7.99 -13.63
N SER A 249 34.63 -9.04 -12.84
CA SER A 249 33.46 -9.66 -12.19
C SER A 249 33.00 -8.90 -10.94
N SER A 250 31.73 -9.09 -10.56
CA SER A 250 31.19 -8.52 -9.32
C SER A 250 30.50 -9.58 -8.45
N ALA A 251 30.71 -9.51 -7.14
CA ALA A 251 30.09 -10.33 -6.10
C ALA A 251 28.56 -10.24 -6.14
N THR A 252 28.06 -9.08 -6.57
CA THR A 252 26.64 -8.84 -6.77
C THR A 252 26.43 -8.41 -8.22
N LYS A 253 25.78 -9.26 -9.01
CA LYS A 253 25.46 -9.01 -10.42
C LYS A 253 24.57 -7.77 -10.67
N ALA A 254 24.05 -7.16 -9.61
CA ALA A 254 23.32 -5.89 -9.68
C ALA A 254 24.25 -4.69 -9.85
N LYS A 255 25.46 -4.71 -9.27
CA LYS A 255 26.39 -3.55 -9.29
C LYS A 255 26.95 -3.27 -10.68
N THR A 256 27.25 -4.32 -11.44
CA THR A 256 27.70 -4.28 -12.85
C THR A 256 26.66 -3.63 -13.77
N ARG A 257 25.39 -3.61 -13.34
CA ARG A 257 24.26 -3.07 -14.10
C ARG A 257 23.68 -1.80 -13.47
N SER A 258 24.46 -1.13 -12.63
CA SER A 258 24.05 0.08 -11.89
C SER A 258 24.74 1.34 -12.43
N THR A 259 24.28 2.51 -12.00
CA THR A 259 24.89 3.81 -12.37
C THR A 259 26.31 4.03 -11.82
N LEU A 260 26.79 3.18 -10.91
CA LEU A 260 28.15 3.27 -10.36
C LEU A 260 29.24 3.01 -11.41
N VAL A 261 28.88 2.41 -12.53
CA VAL A 261 29.80 1.97 -13.58
C VAL A 261 29.50 2.68 -14.90
N ALA A 262 28.98 3.90 -14.80
CA ALA A 262 28.70 4.75 -15.94
C ALA A 262 29.96 4.87 -16.83
N GLY A 263 29.77 4.73 -18.15
CA GLY A 263 30.87 4.71 -19.12
C GLY A 263 31.45 3.32 -19.38
N SER A 264 31.08 2.31 -18.59
CA SER A 264 31.36 0.91 -18.85
C SER A 264 30.20 0.21 -19.59
N TYR A 265 30.44 -1.01 -20.07
CA TYR A 265 29.39 -1.89 -20.61
C TYR A 265 29.60 -3.34 -20.20
N HIS A 266 28.52 -4.12 -20.27
CA HIS A 266 28.55 -5.56 -20.08
C HIS A 266 27.84 -6.28 -21.22
N VAL A 267 28.34 -7.45 -21.59
CA VAL A 267 27.74 -8.31 -22.62
C VAL A 267 26.71 -9.27 -22.01
N ASN A 268 26.97 -9.72 -20.79
CA ASN A 268 26.16 -10.73 -20.10
C ASN A 268 24.98 -10.05 -19.40
N SER A 269 23.76 -10.31 -19.88
CA SER A 269 22.53 -9.68 -19.36
C SER A 269 22.21 -10.01 -17.91
N ASP A 270 22.79 -11.08 -17.37
CA ASP A 270 22.66 -11.41 -15.96
C ASP A 270 23.55 -10.53 -15.06
N GLY A 271 24.49 -9.78 -15.64
CA GLY A 271 25.41 -8.88 -14.98
C GLY A 271 26.63 -9.56 -14.35
N THR A 272 27.13 -10.68 -14.88
CA THR A 272 28.31 -11.39 -14.32
C THR A 272 29.57 -10.53 -14.24
N ASP A 273 29.81 -9.71 -15.25
CA ASP A 273 31.05 -8.96 -15.42
C ASP A 273 30.85 -7.68 -16.23
N ILE A 274 31.75 -6.72 -16.04
CA ILE A 274 31.96 -5.57 -16.89
C ILE A 274 33.02 -5.94 -17.91
N THR A 275 32.64 -5.88 -19.18
CA THR A 275 33.52 -6.34 -20.27
C THR A 275 34.50 -5.25 -20.69
N GLY A 276 34.10 -3.98 -20.63
CA GLY A 276 34.94 -2.86 -21.06
C GLY A 276 34.24 -1.53 -20.91
N ILE A 277 34.58 -0.60 -21.81
CA ILE A 277 34.11 0.79 -21.78
C ILE A 277 33.44 1.21 -23.07
N THR A 278 32.60 2.23 -23.01
CA THR A 278 31.92 2.81 -24.17
C THR A 278 32.59 4.14 -24.50
N TYR A 279 33.36 4.21 -25.59
CA TYR A 279 34.25 5.34 -25.90
C TYR A 279 34.09 5.90 -27.32
N PRO A 280 34.34 7.21 -27.55
CA PRO A 280 34.31 7.78 -28.90
C PRO A 280 35.44 7.24 -29.79
N VAL A 281 35.08 6.77 -30.98
CA VAL A 281 35.98 6.16 -31.96
C VAL A 281 35.78 6.78 -33.34
N LYS A 282 36.88 7.13 -33.99
CA LYS A 282 36.90 7.47 -35.41
C LYS A 282 37.13 6.22 -36.25
N ILE A 283 36.24 5.98 -37.20
CA ILE A 283 36.29 4.87 -38.15
C ILE A 283 36.56 5.43 -39.53
N SER A 284 37.75 5.14 -40.07
CA SER A 284 38.18 5.66 -41.38
C SER A 284 37.41 5.06 -42.56
N ASP A 285 36.92 3.82 -42.42
CA ASP A 285 36.07 3.13 -43.39
C ASP A 285 34.80 2.64 -42.70
N ALA A 286 33.70 3.40 -42.81
CA ALA A 286 32.43 3.06 -42.17
C ALA A 286 31.84 1.72 -42.65
N SER A 287 32.30 1.16 -43.78
CA SER A 287 31.80 -0.13 -44.28
C SER A 287 32.12 -1.30 -43.34
N VAL A 288 33.11 -1.16 -42.46
CA VAL A 288 33.52 -2.17 -41.48
C VAL A 288 32.49 -2.31 -40.35
N LEU A 289 31.71 -1.25 -40.11
CA LEU A 289 30.69 -1.21 -39.06
C LEU A 289 29.50 -2.14 -39.33
N LYS A 290 29.29 -2.58 -40.57
CA LYS A 290 28.24 -3.56 -40.93
C LYS A 290 28.39 -4.91 -40.22
N ASN A 291 29.58 -5.20 -39.71
CA ASN A 291 29.90 -6.44 -39.00
C ASN A 291 29.53 -6.37 -37.51
N TYR A 292 29.14 -5.20 -37.00
CA TYR A 292 28.84 -4.96 -35.59
C TYR A 292 27.41 -4.47 -35.39
N THR A 293 26.90 -4.59 -34.16
CA THR A 293 25.52 -4.19 -33.84
C THR A 293 25.42 -2.66 -33.75
N GLN A 294 24.58 -2.07 -34.58
CA GLN A 294 24.25 -0.65 -34.50
C GLN A 294 23.14 -0.40 -33.48
N ILE A 295 23.40 0.50 -32.54
CA ILE A 295 22.42 1.12 -31.66
C ILE A 295 21.95 2.42 -32.31
N THR A 296 20.65 2.67 -32.28
CA THR A 296 19.97 3.82 -32.88
C THR A 296 19.14 4.57 -31.84
N ASP A 297 18.64 5.77 -32.17
CA ASP A 297 17.77 6.55 -31.27
C ASP A 297 16.49 5.80 -30.84
N ASP A 298 16.02 4.86 -31.66
CA ASP A 298 14.85 4.02 -31.36
C ASP A 298 15.18 2.84 -30.42
N SER A 299 16.46 2.58 -30.14
CA SER A 299 16.89 1.48 -29.29
C SER A 299 16.55 1.76 -27.82
N LYS A 300 16.03 0.75 -27.13
CA LYS A 300 15.60 0.83 -25.73
C LYS A 300 16.04 -0.41 -24.97
N LEU A 301 16.52 -0.18 -23.76
CA LEU A 301 16.93 -1.21 -22.82
C LEU A 301 16.43 -0.82 -21.43
N SER A 302 15.72 -1.74 -20.77
CA SER A 302 15.23 -1.54 -19.41
C SER A 302 15.89 -2.56 -18.51
N ILE A 303 16.61 -2.09 -17.48
CA ILE A 303 17.27 -2.94 -16.50
C ILE A 303 16.67 -2.68 -15.13
N THR A 304 16.13 -3.73 -14.51
CA THR A 304 15.70 -3.72 -13.10
C THR A 304 16.76 -4.37 -12.23
N VAL A 305 17.29 -3.63 -11.26
CA VAL A 305 18.21 -4.12 -10.24
C VAL A 305 17.56 -4.05 -8.87
N ASN A 306 17.75 -5.10 -8.05
CA ASN A 306 17.40 -5.08 -6.64
C ASN A 306 18.66 -4.81 -5.81
N MET A 307 18.70 -3.66 -5.15
CA MET A 307 19.77 -3.30 -4.23
C MET A 307 19.19 -3.05 -2.84
N LYS A 308 19.62 -3.85 -1.87
CA LYS A 308 19.21 -3.75 -0.45
C LYS A 308 17.69 -3.83 -0.25
N GLY A 309 16.99 -4.68 -1.01
CA GLY A 309 15.55 -4.91 -0.89
C GLY A 309 14.69 -3.88 -1.65
N LYS A 310 15.31 -2.92 -2.35
CA LYS A 310 14.62 -1.95 -3.20
C LYS A 310 14.90 -2.27 -4.67
N GLU A 311 13.83 -2.44 -5.45
CA GLU A 311 13.91 -2.57 -6.89
C GLU A 311 14.02 -1.19 -7.54
N THR A 312 14.93 -1.04 -8.49
CA THR A 312 15.12 0.17 -9.28
C THR A 312 15.23 -0.21 -10.75
N THR A 313 14.35 0.33 -11.57
CA THR A 313 14.37 0.16 -13.03
C THR A 313 15.00 1.39 -13.67
N THR A 314 16.03 1.17 -14.49
CA THR A 314 16.71 2.22 -15.26
C THR A 314 16.46 2.00 -16.74
N GLU A 315 15.99 3.04 -17.42
CA GLU A 315 15.72 3.03 -18.85
C GLU A 315 16.91 3.66 -19.61
N TYR A 316 17.52 2.88 -20.48
CA TYR A 316 18.61 3.26 -21.37
C TYR A 316 18.04 3.42 -22.78
N ASN A 317 18.02 4.65 -23.29
CA ASN A 317 17.43 4.98 -24.58
C ASN A 317 18.49 5.52 -25.54
N GLY A 318 18.33 5.26 -26.83
CA GLY A 318 19.27 5.72 -27.86
C GLY A 318 20.67 5.17 -27.61
N LYS A 319 21.68 6.05 -27.67
CA LYS A 319 23.10 5.71 -27.44
C LYS A 319 23.35 5.00 -26.10
N ASP A 320 22.55 5.27 -25.07
CA ASP A 320 22.75 4.71 -23.73
C ASP A 320 22.41 3.20 -23.69
N ALA A 321 21.66 2.68 -24.66
CA ALA A 321 21.39 1.26 -24.79
C ALA A 321 22.64 0.42 -25.10
N LEU A 322 23.77 1.07 -25.44
CA LEU A 322 25.09 0.43 -25.51
C LEU A 322 25.52 -0.21 -24.19
N PHE A 323 24.95 0.22 -23.06
CA PHE A 323 25.30 -0.26 -21.72
C PHE A 323 25.21 -1.80 -21.57
N GLU A 324 24.19 -2.43 -22.15
CA GLU A 324 24.06 -3.89 -22.23
C GLU A 324 23.98 -4.31 -23.71
N SER A 325 25.15 -4.35 -24.35
CA SER A 325 25.29 -4.69 -25.78
C SER A 325 26.60 -5.43 -26.02
N ALA A 326 26.68 -6.19 -27.12
CA ALA A 326 27.89 -6.93 -27.48
C ALA A 326 29.11 -6.01 -27.63
N SER A 327 30.32 -6.54 -27.42
CA SER A 327 31.56 -5.82 -27.73
C SER A 327 31.55 -5.31 -29.17
N TYR A 328 32.08 -4.11 -29.37
CA TYR A 328 32.10 -3.37 -30.63
C TYR A 328 30.73 -2.92 -31.16
N SER A 329 29.64 -3.12 -30.41
CA SER A 329 28.38 -2.42 -30.71
C SER A 329 28.60 -0.92 -30.70
N TYR A 330 27.91 -0.20 -31.58
CA TYR A 330 28.20 1.21 -31.82
C TYR A 330 26.95 2.06 -32.05
N TYR A 331 27.06 3.35 -31.75
CA TYR A 331 26.08 4.39 -32.06
C TYR A 331 26.76 5.47 -32.90
N ILE A 332 26.16 5.88 -34.02
CA ILE A 332 26.75 6.89 -34.92
C ILE A 332 26.58 8.28 -34.31
N LEU A 333 27.67 9.02 -34.13
CA LEU A 333 27.65 10.38 -33.60
C LEU A 333 27.32 11.38 -34.71
N SER A 334 26.40 12.32 -34.43
CA SER A 334 26.06 13.42 -35.33
C SER A 334 27.12 14.53 -35.36
N GLU A 335 27.95 14.61 -34.32
CA GLU A 335 29.00 15.60 -34.14
C GLU A 335 30.36 14.94 -33.96
N THR A 336 31.42 15.66 -34.34
CA THR A 336 32.79 15.20 -34.09
C THR A 336 33.11 15.32 -32.59
N PRO A 337 33.41 14.22 -31.89
CA PRO A 337 33.80 14.28 -30.49
C PRO A 337 35.13 15.05 -30.35
N SER A 338 35.28 15.80 -29.26
CA SER A 338 36.47 16.63 -29.01
C SER A 338 37.75 15.79 -28.85
N TYR A 339 37.62 14.52 -28.47
CA TYR A 339 38.69 13.52 -28.41
C TYR A 339 38.12 12.13 -28.70
N TYR A 340 38.94 11.25 -29.27
CA TYR A 340 38.53 9.94 -29.76
C TYR A 340 39.74 9.03 -29.93
N LYS A 341 39.53 7.71 -29.99
CA LYS A 341 40.54 6.77 -30.53
C LYS A 341 40.27 6.50 -32.01
N GLU A 342 41.31 6.23 -32.80
CA GLU A 342 41.14 5.78 -34.18
C GLU A 342 41.15 4.25 -34.21
N ALA A 343 40.16 3.63 -34.87
CA ALA A 343 40.16 2.18 -35.07
C ALA A 343 40.85 1.80 -36.38
N THR A 344 41.70 0.78 -36.30
CA THR A 344 42.33 0.13 -37.45
C THR A 344 41.79 -1.29 -37.59
N VAL A 345 41.38 -1.67 -38.80
CA VAL A 345 41.01 -3.06 -39.09
C VAL A 345 42.26 -3.86 -39.36
N ASN A 346 42.53 -4.84 -38.50
CA ASN A 346 43.65 -5.76 -38.62
C ASN A 346 43.40 -6.78 -39.75
N ALA A 347 44.44 -7.49 -40.18
CA ALA A 347 44.36 -8.46 -41.28
C ALA A 347 43.37 -9.62 -41.03
N ASP A 348 43.07 -9.93 -39.77
CA ASP A 348 42.11 -10.94 -39.32
C ASP A 348 40.67 -10.40 -39.18
N GLY A 349 40.45 -9.11 -39.46
CA GLY A 349 39.17 -8.43 -39.32
C GLY A 349 38.86 -7.93 -37.90
N SER A 350 39.76 -8.09 -36.93
CA SER A 350 39.63 -7.48 -35.61
C SER A 350 39.93 -5.97 -35.64
N LEU A 351 39.47 -5.24 -34.63
CA LEU A 351 39.77 -3.81 -34.46
C LEU A 351 40.90 -3.63 -33.46
N SER A 352 41.90 -2.82 -33.82
CA SER A 352 42.87 -2.25 -32.87
C SER A 352 42.62 -0.75 -32.74
N PHE A 353 42.90 -0.20 -31.56
CA PHE A 353 42.63 1.20 -31.24
C PHE A 353 43.92 1.97 -30.95
N SER A 354 44.01 3.20 -31.46
CA SER A 354 45.16 4.07 -31.21
C SER A 354 45.21 4.60 -29.77
N GLU A 355 46.27 5.33 -29.42
CA GLU A 355 46.21 6.32 -28.34
C GLU A 355 45.12 7.36 -28.63
N VAL A 356 44.64 8.05 -27.59
CA VAL A 356 43.61 9.07 -27.77
C VAL A 356 44.14 10.25 -28.61
N LYS A 357 43.32 10.70 -29.57
CA LYS A 357 43.55 11.82 -30.48
C LYS A 357 42.51 12.92 -30.24
N GLY A 358 42.77 14.12 -30.75
CA GLY A 358 41.89 15.29 -30.58
C GLY A 358 42.40 16.27 -29.52
N ALA A 359 41.56 16.66 -28.57
CA ALA A 359 41.86 17.63 -27.53
C ALA A 359 43.09 17.24 -26.70
N THR A 360 43.96 18.22 -26.43
CA THR A 360 45.13 18.05 -25.56
C THR A 360 44.69 17.78 -24.13
N ALA A 361 45.38 16.85 -23.45
CA ALA A 361 45.12 16.56 -22.05
C ALA A 361 45.24 17.82 -21.19
N GLN A 362 44.25 18.04 -20.32
CA GLN A 362 44.19 19.17 -19.41
C GLN A 362 44.94 18.83 -18.14
N LYS A 363 45.98 19.61 -17.83
CA LYS A 363 46.73 19.44 -16.60
C LYS A 363 45.99 20.07 -15.43
N LEU A 364 45.70 19.28 -14.40
CA LEU A 364 45.08 19.73 -13.16
C LEU A 364 46.18 20.03 -12.14
N SER A 365 46.75 21.23 -12.19
CA SER A 365 47.85 21.63 -11.30
C SER A 365 47.45 21.77 -9.83
N ASP A 366 46.18 22.05 -9.57
CA ASP A 366 45.64 22.27 -8.23
C ASP A 366 45.04 20.99 -7.63
N ALA A 367 45.05 19.88 -8.39
CA ALA A 367 44.61 18.59 -7.89
C ALA A 367 45.65 18.03 -6.90
N SER A 368 45.16 17.44 -5.81
CA SER A 368 46.00 16.76 -4.82
C SER A 368 45.60 15.29 -4.70
N ILE A 369 46.53 14.48 -4.18
CA ILE A 369 46.30 13.06 -3.94
C ILE A 369 46.44 12.76 -2.45
N ASP A 370 45.50 11.99 -1.91
CA ASP A 370 45.60 11.43 -0.57
C ASP A 370 45.85 9.92 -0.72
N PHE A 371 47.00 9.45 -0.22
CA PHE A 371 47.43 8.07 -0.40
C PHE A 371 47.47 7.32 0.93
N THR A 372 46.88 6.13 0.98
CA THR A 372 46.86 5.27 2.18
C THR A 372 47.15 3.81 1.85
N THR A 373 47.81 3.13 2.78
CA THR A 373 48.02 1.67 2.76
C THR A 373 47.03 0.90 3.63
N ASP A 374 46.25 1.63 4.43
CA ASP A 374 45.19 1.12 5.29
C ASP A 374 43.84 1.43 4.64
N THR A 375 43.34 0.46 3.89
CA THR A 375 42.08 0.57 3.14
C THR A 375 41.40 -0.78 3.05
N LYS A 376 40.08 -0.75 2.91
CA LYS A 376 39.24 -1.93 2.63
C LYS A 376 39.03 -2.20 1.13
N TYR A 377 39.48 -1.30 0.26
CA TYR A 377 39.25 -1.38 -1.18
C TYR A 377 40.34 -2.16 -1.93
N GLY A 378 41.53 -2.29 -1.35
CA GLY A 378 42.66 -3.00 -1.91
C GLY A 378 43.85 -3.00 -0.95
N ASP A 379 45.06 -3.12 -1.47
CA ASP A 379 46.28 -2.92 -0.70
C ASP A 379 46.64 -1.44 -0.58
N TYR A 380 46.26 -0.63 -1.57
CA TYR A 380 46.52 0.79 -1.62
C TYR A 380 45.26 1.49 -2.09
N GLU A 381 45.02 2.68 -1.54
CA GLU A 381 43.98 3.60 -1.99
C GLU A 381 44.61 4.98 -2.21
N LEU A 382 44.21 5.61 -3.31
CA LEU A 382 44.64 6.91 -3.76
C LEU A 382 43.40 7.71 -4.12
N ASP A 383 43.09 8.70 -3.29
CA ASP A 383 41.96 9.60 -3.49
C ASP A 383 42.43 10.86 -4.22
N VAL A 384 41.74 11.21 -5.31
CA VAL A 384 42.05 12.38 -6.13
C VAL A 384 41.11 13.53 -5.76
N ASN A 385 41.67 14.60 -5.21
CA ASN A 385 40.95 15.83 -4.93
C ASN A 385 41.18 16.84 -6.06
N GLY A 386 40.13 17.58 -6.45
CA GLY A 386 40.22 18.60 -7.51
C GLY A 386 39.85 18.12 -8.92
N LEU A 387 39.31 16.91 -9.09
CA LEU A 387 38.67 16.50 -10.35
C LEU A 387 37.42 17.38 -10.60
N PRO A 388 37.22 17.96 -11.80
CA PRO A 388 36.09 18.87 -12.05
C PRO A 388 34.72 18.22 -11.79
N GLU A 389 33.84 18.94 -11.08
CA GLU A 389 32.49 18.46 -10.76
C GLU A 389 31.62 18.20 -12.00
N THR A 390 31.98 18.81 -13.13
CA THR A 390 31.28 18.61 -14.40
C THR A 390 31.44 17.18 -14.92
N VAL A 391 32.47 16.43 -14.51
CA VAL A 391 32.74 15.05 -14.94
C VAL A 391 31.62 14.12 -14.48
N ASN A 392 30.77 13.70 -15.41
CA ASN A 392 29.68 12.77 -15.10
C ASN A 392 30.15 11.32 -15.22
N THR A 393 31.10 11.05 -16.11
CA THR A 393 31.54 9.70 -16.47
C THR A 393 33.06 9.62 -16.50
N VAL A 394 33.63 8.63 -15.83
CA VAL A 394 35.03 8.24 -16.00
C VAL A 394 35.01 6.98 -16.85
N TYR A 395 35.63 7.02 -18.02
CA TYR A 395 35.75 5.85 -18.89
C TYR A 395 36.88 4.94 -18.41
N GLY A 396 38.01 5.50 -18.02
CA GLY A 396 39.16 4.75 -17.52
C GLY A 396 40.20 5.66 -16.88
N VAL A 397 41.14 5.05 -16.16
CA VAL A 397 42.26 5.75 -15.50
C VAL A 397 43.54 4.97 -15.73
N VAL A 398 44.63 5.66 -16.04
CA VAL A 398 45.98 5.09 -16.12
C VAL A 398 46.87 5.75 -15.07
N ILE A 399 47.52 4.93 -14.26
CA ILE A 399 48.58 5.34 -13.32
C ILE A 399 49.92 5.05 -13.97
N SER A 400 50.77 6.07 -14.10
CA SER A 400 52.13 5.96 -14.62
C SER A 400 53.16 6.15 -13.51
N THR A 401 54.28 5.44 -13.61
CA THR A 401 55.38 5.52 -12.65
C THR A 401 56.65 6.14 -13.23
N LYS A 402 57.54 6.67 -12.38
CA LYS A 402 58.85 7.22 -12.79
C LYS A 402 59.73 6.16 -13.44
N GLU A 403 59.49 4.89 -13.09
CA GLU A 403 60.18 3.72 -13.58
C GLU A 403 59.72 3.29 -14.99
N GLY A 404 58.65 3.88 -15.51
CA GLY A 404 58.18 3.71 -16.89
C GLY A 404 57.07 2.67 -17.07
N ASP A 405 56.47 2.16 -15.99
CA ASP A 405 55.34 1.24 -16.06
C ASP A 405 53.99 2.00 -16.05
N ASN A 406 52.97 1.44 -16.70
CA ASN A 406 51.61 1.98 -16.77
C ASN A 406 50.59 0.94 -16.27
N TYR A 407 49.63 1.39 -15.48
CA TYR A 407 48.62 0.54 -14.84
C TYR A 407 47.22 1.10 -15.12
N GLY A 408 46.41 0.35 -15.87
CA GLY A 408 45.05 0.73 -16.24
C GLY A 408 44.04 0.21 -15.22
N LEU A 409 43.21 1.11 -14.71
CA LEU A 409 42.24 0.83 -13.67
C LEU A 409 40.86 0.51 -14.26
N ARG A 410 40.09 -0.34 -13.58
CA ARG A 410 38.79 -0.83 -14.04
C ARG A 410 37.68 -0.51 -13.05
N HIS A 411 36.46 -0.34 -13.54
CA HIS A 411 35.27 -0.09 -12.69
C HIS A 411 34.97 -1.27 -11.75
N LEU A 412 34.44 -0.99 -10.55
CA LEU A 412 34.09 -1.95 -9.47
C LEU A 412 35.24 -2.76 -8.87
N GLU A 413 36.43 -2.67 -9.43
CA GLU A 413 37.63 -3.22 -8.84
C GLU A 413 38.52 -2.08 -8.34
N ASN A 414 38.84 -1.13 -9.22
CA ASN A 414 39.81 -0.09 -8.93
C ASN A 414 39.22 1.31 -8.86
N ILE A 415 38.29 1.64 -9.77
CA ILE A 415 37.71 2.99 -9.86
C ILE A 415 36.42 3.02 -9.03
N TRP A 416 36.45 3.78 -7.93
CA TRP A 416 35.35 3.98 -7.02
C TRP A 416 34.96 5.45 -6.97
N LYS A 417 33.65 5.73 -7.00
CA LYS A 417 33.07 7.09 -6.93
C LYS A 417 33.78 8.14 -7.82
N LYS A 418 34.30 7.73 -8.98
CA LYS A 418 35.10 8.52 -9.94
C LYS A 418 36.49 8.94 -9.44
N LYS A 419 36.68 9.21 -8.16
CA LYS A 419 37.92 9.81 -7.62
C LYS A 419 38.67 8.98 -6.58
N GLU A 420 38.08 7.89 -6.10
CA GLU A 420 38.69 6.97 -5.15
C GLU A 420 39.30 5.80 -5.95
N LEU A 421 40.62 5.71 -6.02
CA LEU A 421 41.32 4.70 -6.81
C LEU A 421 41.96 3.68 -5.87
N ALA A 422 41.72 2.38 -6.09
CA ALA A 422 42.32 1.33 -5.25
C ALA A 422 42.85 0.17 -6.08
N TRP A 423 43.87 -0.52 -5.58
CA TRP A 423 44.37 -1.74 -6.22
C TRP A 423 44.97 -2.68 -5.19
N SER A 424 44.98 -3.97 -5.51
CA SER A 424 45.65 -4.99 -4.73
C SER A 424 46.96 -5.40 -5.40
N THR A 425 47.94 -5.73 -4.58
CA THR A 425 49.24 -6.29 -4.94
C THR A 425 49.43 -7.69 -4.37
N GLY A 426 48.38 -8.28 -3.79
CA GLY A 426 48.33 -9.68 -3.38
C GLY A 426 48.15 -9.91 -1.88
N PHE A 427 48.18 -8.87 -1.04
CA PHE A 427 47.92 -9.02 0.39
C PHE A 427 46.42 -8.97 0.69
N VAL A 428 45.70 -8.03 0.08
CA VAL A 428 44.23 -7.99 0.07
C VAL A 428 43.71 -8.69 -1.17
N THR A 429 43.25 -9.93 -1.05
CA THR A 429 42.80 -10.74 -2.20
C THR A 429 41.32 -10.54 -2.54
N THR A 430 40.55 -9.90 -1.67
CA THR A 430 39.12 -9.64 -1.89
C THR A 430 38.72 -8.27 -1.37
N SER A 431 37.84 -7.56 -2.09
CA SER A 431 37.18 -6.35 -1.59
C SER A 431 35.72 -6.30 -2.00
N HIS A 432 34.83 -5.90 -1.09
CA HIS A 432 33.39 -5.80 -1.32
C HIS A 432 32.75 -7.08 -1.90
N GLY A 433 33.33 -8.24 -1.59
CA GLY A 433 32.96 -9.56 -2.08
C GLY A 433 33.58 -9.96 -3.42
N ASN A 434 34.27 -9.05 -4.11
CA ASN A 434 34.97 -9.31 -5.37
C ASN A 434 36.34 -9.93 -5.08
N THR A 435 36.76 -10.88 -5.91
CA THR A 435 38.17 -11.29 -5.96
C THR A 435 38.95 -10.22 -6.72
N LEU A 436 40.05 -9.74 -6.17
CA LEU A 436 40.88 -8.70 -6.78
C LEU A 436 42.00 -9.35 -7.61
N ASP A 437 42.28 -8.79 -8.78
CA ASP A 437 43.36 -9.22 -9.66
C ASP A 437 44.64 -8.45 -9.33
N SER A 438 45.45 -9.04 -8.46
CA SER A 438 46.68 -8.42 -7.96
C SER A 438 47.87 -8.52 -8.92
N LYS A 439 47.85 -9.51 -9.82
CA LYS A 439 49.01 -9.92 -10.61
C LYS A 439 49.59 -8.78 -11.43
N ASN A 440 48.73 -7.91 -11.94
CA ASN A 440 49.12 -6.79 -12.79
C ASN A 440 49.67 -5.60 -12.00
N TYR A 441 49.43 -5.52 -10.69
CA TYR A 441 49.86 -4.40 -9.83
C TYR A 441 51.00 -4.78 -8.87
N GLU A 442 51.35 -6.06 -8.70
CA GLU A 442 52.44 -6.54 -7.83
C GLU A 442 53.74 -5.75 -7.99
N LYS A 443 54.13 -5.45 -9.23
CA LYS A 443 55.36 -4.69 -9.55
C LYS A 443 55.32 -3.23 -9.09
N MET A 444 54.14 -2.68 -8.81
CA MET A 444 53.97 -1.29 -8.41
C MET A 444 54.57 -1.02 -7.02
N MET A 445 54.69 -2.03 -6.15
CA MET A 445 55.36 -1.89 -4.85
C MET A 445 56.82 -1.47 -5.03
N GLY A 446 57.23 -0.41 -4.34
CA GLY A 446 58.56 0.17 -4.44
C GLY A 446 58.79 1.09 -5.64
N GLN A 447 57.75 1.36 -6.44
CA GLN A 447 57.79 2.34 -7.52
C GLN A 447 57.25 3.70 -7.07
N THR A 448 57.47 4.73 -7.89
CA THR A 448 56.98 6.08 -7.63
C THR A 448 55.97 6.50 -8.69
N ILE A 449 54.71 6.70 -8.28
CA ILE A 449 53.66 7.24 -9.14
C ILE A 449 54.00 8.70 -9.49
N ASN A 450 54.08 9.00 -10.78
CA ASN A 450 54.39 10.35 -11.26
C ASN A 450 53.25 11.05 -11.99
N LYS A 451 52.28 10.29 -12.51
CA LYS A 451 51.18 10.83 -13.31
C LYS A 451 49.96 9.95 -13.22
N ILE A 452 48.79 10.58 -13.12
CA ILE A 452 47.48 9.93 -13.20
C ILE A 452 46.74 10.55 -14.37
N THR A 453 46.33 9.72 -15.33
CA THR A 453 45.59 10.15 -16.54
C THR A 453 44.16 9.63 -16.47
N TYR A 454 43.20 10.57 -16.44
CA TYR A 454 41.77 10.31 -16.47
C TYR A 454 41.20 10.48 -17.87
N TYR A 455 40.47 9.48 -18.35
CA TYR A 455 39.64 9.58 -19.57
C TYR A 455 38.19 9.75 -19.13
N THR A 456 37.57 10.89 -19.40
CA THR A 456 36.22 11.22 -18.91
C THR A 456 35.27 11.58 -20.06
N ASP A 457 34.02 11.94 -19.79
CA ASP A 457 33.06 12.53 -20.74
C ASP A 457 33.32 14.01 -21.08
N ASN A 458 34.15 14.69 -20.28
CA ASN A 458 34.46 16.12 -20.45
C ASN A 458 35.91 16.40 -20.84
N GLY A 459 36.65 15.38 -21.29
CA GLY A 459 38.06 15.52 -21.66
C GLY A 459 38.98 14.53 -20.97
N ILE A 460 40.26 14.69 -21.29
CA ILE A 460 41.36 13.95 -20.69
C ILE A 460 42.00 14.86 -19.65
N TYR A 461 42.15 14.38 -18.42
CA TYR A 461 42.80 15.12 -17.34
C TYR A 461 44.07 14.42 -16.91
N GLU A 462 45.14 15.18 -16.72
CA GLU A 462 46.42 14.69 -16.19
C GLU A 462 46.73 15.36 -14.86
N ILE A 463 47.11 14.56 -13.88
CA ILE A 463 47.49 15.00 -12.54
C ILE A 463 48.93 14.55 -12.32
N ASP A 464 49.81 15.49 -12.03
CA ASP A 464 51.18 15.18 -11.62
C ASP A 464 51.18 14.64 -10.19
N ALA A 465 52.02 13.65 -9.92
CA ALA A 465 52.21 13.05 -8.61
C ALA A 465 53.71 12.86 -8.31
N ASP A 466 54.03 12.65 -7.03
CA ASP A 466 55.32 12.14 -6.60
C ASP A 466 55.13 11.20 -5.40
N GLN A 467 54.29 10.18 -5.60
CA GLN A 467 53.86 9.27 -4.54
C GLN A 467 54.62 7.95 -4.63
N TYR A 468 55.48 7.69 -3.67
CA TYR A 468 56.11 6.38 -3.49
C TYR A 468 55.08 5.36 -3.01
N VAL A 469 55.08 4.15 -3.57
CA VAL A 469 54.20 3.05 -3.15
C VAL A 469 54.99 2.14 -2.19
N PRO A 470 54.73 2.18 -0.88
CA PRO A 470 55.52 1.44 0.11
C PRO A 470 55.43 -0.07 -0.11
N VAL A 471 56.52 -0.78 0.12
CA VAL A 471 56.56 -2.24 -0.03
C VAL A 471 55.77 -2.89 1.11
N LYS A 472 54.72 -3.64 0.80
CA LYS A 472 54.01 -4.49 1.77
C LYS A 472 54.76 -5.80 2.00
N PHE A 473 54.62 -6.35 3.20
CA PHE A 473 55.28 -7.57 3.66
C PHE A 473 54.42 -8.28 4.71
N ASN A 474 54.68 -9.56 4.97
CA ASN A 474 53.92 -10.38 5.92
C ASN A 474 54.40 -10.19 7.37
N GLY A 475 54.30 -8.97 7.90
CA GLY A 475 54.56 -8.67 9.30
C GLY A 475 53.29 -8.81 10.15
N THR A 476 53.42 -9.22 11.41
CA THR A 476 52.31 -9.30 12.36
C THR A 476 52.61 -8.44 13.58
N ILE A 477 51.59 -7.74 14.06
CA ILE A 477 51.63 -6.97 15.29
C ILE A 477 50.36 -7.23 16.10
N ALA A 478 50.50 -7.33 17.42
CA ALA A 478 49.40 -7.44 18.36
C ALA A 478 49.74 -6.68 19.65
N ALA A 479 48.74 -6.09 20.28
CA ALA A 479 48.85 -5.44 21.58
C ALA A 479 47.71 -5.93 22.48
N GLU A 480 48.01 -6.30 23.72
CA GLU A 480 47.01 -6.75 24.69
C GLU A 480 46.29 -5.56 25.34
N ASN A 481 45.02 -5.75 25.73
CA ASN A 481 44.34 -4.77 26.58
C ASN A 481 45.02 -4.72 27.95
N ALA A 482 45.07 -3.53 28.55
CA ALA A 482 45.72 -3.32 29.84
C ALA A 482 44.89 -2.42 30.75
N ASP A 483 45.19 -2.44 32.04
CA ASP A 483 44.66 -1.46 32.98
C ASP A 483 45.33 -0.09 32.73
N VAL A 484 44.55 0.98 32.70
CA VAL A 484 45.04 2.34 32.39
C VAL A 484 46.13 2.81 33.36
N GLU A 485 46.10 2.36 34.62
CA GLU A 485 47.08 2.71 35.66
C GLU A 485 48.35 1.83 35.60
N SER A 486 48.36 0.76 34.81
CA SER A 486 49.50 -0.17 34.72
C SER A 486 50.77 0.47 34.12
N GLY A 487 50.60 1.46 33.26
CA GLY A 487 51.67 2.11 32.49
C GLY A 487 52.35 1.20 31.47
N LYS A 488 51.79 0.02 31.19
CA LYS A 488 52.40 -1.04 30.37
C LYS A 488 51.38 -1.82 29.57
N VAL A 489 51.72 -2.18 28.34
CA VAL A 489 50.95 -3.03 27.43
C VAL A 489 51.88 -4.08 26.85
N ASN A 490 51.47 -5.35 26.84
CA ASN A 490 52.23 -6.40 26.17
C ASN A 490 52.03 -6.28 24.66
N VAL A 491 53.12 -6.32 23.89
CA VAL A 491 53.12 -6.18 22.44
C VAL A 491 53.94 -7.29 21.80
N THR A 492 53.38 -7.90 20.76
CA THR A 492 54.07 -8.87 19.91
C THR A 492 54.32 -8.24 18.55
N VAL A 493 55.55 -8.29 18.05
CA VAL A 493 55.93 -7.81 16.71
C VAL A 493 56.80 -8.88 16.06
N GLU A 494 56.36 -9.42 14.93
CA GLU A 494 57.05 -10.49 14.22
C GLU A 494 57.09 -10.22 12.71
N GLY A 495 58.05 -10.84 12.01
CA GLY A 495 58.10 -10.82 10.54
C GLY A 495 58.59 -9.50 9.91
N LEU A 496 59.23 -8.61 10.68
CA LEU A 496 59.85 -7.41 10.12
C LEU A 496 61.07 -7.77 9.23
N PRO A 497 61.23 -7.14 8.04
CA PRO A 497 62.42 -7.29 7.22
C PRO A 497 63.72 -6.89 7.95
N ASP A 498 64.85 -7.51 7.59
CA ASP A 498 66.15 -7.28 8.24
C ASP A 498 66.62 -5.80 8.20
N ASP A 499 66.21 -5.05 7.18
CA ASP A 499 66.52 -3.63 7.00
C ASP A 499 65.43 -2.67 7.52
N TYR A 500 64.36 -3.18 8.12
CA TYR A 500 63.25 -2.39 8.67
C TYR A 500 63.66 -1.67 9.97
N GLN A 501 63.56 -0.35 10.00
CA GLN A 501 63.93 0.47 11.16
C GLN A 501 62.67 0.91 11.92
N ALA A 502 62.19 0.06 12.83
CA ALA A 502 60.93 0.25 13.54
C ALA A 502 60.89 1.50 14.43
N GLU A 503 59.86 2.31 14.23
CA GLU A 503 59.49 3.45 15.08
C GLU A 503 58.04 3.28 15.55
N TYR A 504 57.84 3.35 16.87
CA TYR A 504 56.57 3.05 17.54
C TYR A 504 55.90 4.33 17.97
N THR A 505 54.63 4.49 17.63
CA THR A 505 53.82 5.64 18.03
C THR A 505 52.43 5.17 18.46
N VAL A 506 51.92 5.75 19.55
CA VAL A 506 50.51 5.65 19.94
C VAL A 506 50.01 7.07 20.13
N GLU A 507 49.05 7.50 19.32
CA GLU A 507 48.44 8.82 19.47
C GLU A 507 47.67 8.89 20.80
N GLY A 508 47.77 10.01 21.52
CA GLY A 508 47.13 10.21 22.83
C GLY A 508 47.91 9.68 24.04
N LEU A 509 49.00 8.94 23.84
CA LEU A 509 49.89 8.51 24.93
C LEU A 509 51.24 9.24 24.86
N GLU A 510 51.72 9.70 26.01
CA GLU A 510 53.04 10.33 26.16
C GLU A 510 54.11 9.30 26.53
N ASP A 511 55.37 9.58 26.13
CA ASP A 511 56.56 8.77 26.44
C ASP A 511 56.47 7.29 26.00
N VAL A 512 55.82 7.04 24.86
CA VAL A 512 55.66 5.69 24.28
C VAL A 512 57.02 5.11 23.89
N GLN A 513 57.35 3.94 24.46
CA GLN A 513 58.54 3.16 24.13
C GLN A 513 58.19 1.68 24.08
N VAL A 514 58.76 0.93 23.12
CA VAL A 514 58.63 -0.52 23.06
C VAL A 514 59.99 -1.17 23.27
N LYS A 515 60.12 -2.01 24.30
CA LYS A 515 61.34 -2.76 24.61
C LYS A 515 60.99 -4.13 25.15
N ASP A 516 61.67 -5.17 24.65
CA ASP A 516 61.53 -6.56 25.09
C ASP A 516 60.07 -7.06 25.10
N GLY A 517 59.26 -6.66 24.09
CA GLY A 517 57.85 -7.05 23.95
C GLY A 517 56.87 -6.29 24.86
N VAL A 518 57.29 -5.19 25.47
CA VAL A 518 56.43 -4.36 26.33
C VAL A 518 56.44 -2.93 25.84
N LEU A 519 55.25 -2.39 25.57
CA LEU A 519 55.02 -0.96 25.37
C LEU A 519 54.83 -0.30 26.73
N THR A 520 55.60 0.76 27.00
CA THR A 520 55.46 1.59 28.20
C THR A 520 54.95 2.97 27.82
N TYR A 521 54.11 3.56 28.68
CA TYR A 521 53.59 4.91 28.53
C TYR A 521 53.52 5.62 29.87
N LYS A 522 53.41 6.94 29.85
CA LYS A 522 53.20 7.76 31.05
C LYS A 522 51.75 7.67 31.52
N THR A 523 51.53 7.14 32.73
CA THR A 523 50.18 6.97 33.30
C THR A 523 49.46 8.29 33.55
N LYS A 524 50.19 9.34 33.95
CA LYS A 524 49.60 10.67 34.18
C LYS A 524 49.20 11.30 32.83
N GLY A 525 47.89 11.37 32.59
CA GLY A 525 47.30 11.90 31.36
C GLY A 525 46.82 10.82 30.40
N ALA A 526 47.04 9.53 30.71
CA ALA A 526 46.43 8.43 29.97
C ALA A 526 44.96 8.28 30.41
N GLU A 527 44.05 8.24 29.45
CA GLU A 527 42.62 8.05 29.67
C GLU A 527 42.21 6.61 29.32
N ILE A 528 41.12 6.12 29.90
CA ILE A 528 40.52 4.86 29.47
C ILE A 528 40.00 4.99 28.02
N GLY A 529 40.10 3.93 27.23
CA GLY A 529 39.64 3.95 25.84
C GLY A 529 40.47 3.09 24.89
N LYS A 530 40.11 3.17 23.60
CA LYS A 530 40.82 2.49 22.50
C LYS A 530 42.01 3.33 22.02
N TYR A 531 43.13 2.67 21.79
CA TYR A 531 44.38 3.23 21.28
C TYR A 531 44.89 2.38 20.12
N THR A 532 45.53 3.01 19.14
CA THR A 532 46.17 2.33 18.01
C THR A 532 47.68 2.43 18.12
N LEU A 533 48.35 1.28 18.20
CA LEU A 533 49.79 1.18 18.06
C LEU A 533 50.14 1.13 16.58
N LYS A 534 50.91 2.14 16.14
CA LYS A 534 51.48 2.21 14.80
C LYS A 534 52.99 1.94 14.84
N VAL A 535 53.45 1.05 13.96
CA VAL A 535 54.86 0.71 13.75
C VAL A 535 55.25 1.08 12.35
N SER A 536 56.06 2.13 12.23
CA SER A 536 56.52 2.68 10.97
C SER A 536 57.97 2.33 10.68
N ASP A 537 58.35 2.29 9.41
CA ASP A 537 59.74 2.18 8.99
C ASP A 537 60.34 3.57 8.81
N LYS A 538 61.40 3.87 9.55
CA LYS A 538 62.09 5.16 9.50
C LYS A 538 62.61 5.52 8.10
N SER A 539 62.88 4.52 7.25
CA SER A 539 63.32 4.76 5.86
C SER A 539 62.18 5.12 4.91
N GLY A 540 60.92 4.89 5.31
CA GLY A 540 59.73 5.07 4.48
C GLY A 540 59.58 4.03 3.35
N LYS A 541 60.43 2.98 3.34
CA LYS A 541 60.46 1.97 2.27
C LYS A 541 59.30 0.99 2.37
N TYR A 542 58.95 0.60 3.59
CA TYR A 542 57.94 -0.42 3.88
C TYR A 542 56.64 0.22 4.39
N ALA A 543 55.51 -0.46 4.15
CA ALA A 543 54.23 -0.03 4.68
C ALA A 543 54.18 -0.14 6.21
N ASP A 544 53.45 0.78 6.85
CA ASP A 544 53.25 0.78 8.30
C ASP A 544 52.40 -0.42 8.75
N LEU A 545 52.65 -0.93 9.96
CA LEU A 545 51.80 -1.90 10.64
C LEU A 545 51.02 -1.22 11.77
N THR A 546 49.75 -1.59 11.95
CA THR A 546 48.89 -1.05 13.01
C THR A 546 48.16 -2.17 13.77
N THR A 547 47.92 -1.97 15.06
CA THR A 547 47.01 -2.78 15.88
C THR A 547 46.32 -1.92 16.91
N ASP A 548 45.07 -2.24 17.22
CA ASP A 548 44.33 -1.60 18.30
C ASP A 548 44.51 -2.36 19.62
N PHE A 549 44.45 -1.63 20.73
CA PHE A 549 44.34 -2.16 22.10
C PHE A 549 43.51 -1.19 22.96
N GLU A 550 43.10 -1.64 24.13
CA GLU A 550 42.27 -0.86 25.03
C GLU A 550 42.93 -0.69 26.40
N LEU A 551 42.91 0.55 26.90
CA LEU A 551 43.19 0.84 28.30
C LEU A 551 41.87 0.86 29.08
N THR A 552 41.78 0.02 30.09
CA THR A 552 40.53 -0.26 30.82
C THR A 552 40.64 0.06 32.31
N THR A 553 39.50 0.11 32.99
CA THR A 553 39.38 0.09 34.45
C THR A 553 38.42 -1.02 34.90
N GLU A 554 38.65 -1.59 36.08
CA GLU A 554 37.72 -2.56 36.70
C GLU A 554 36.50 -1.92 37.37
N ALA A 555 36.47 -0.60 37.51
CA ALA A 555 35.36 0.13 38.13
C ALA A 555 34.11 0.16 37.25
N VAL A 556 32.93 -0.16 37.81
CA VAL A 556 31.63 -0.02 37.12
C VAL A 556 30.84 1.11 37.82
N PRO A 557 30.82 2.33 37.26
CA PRO A 557 30.26 3.50 37.95
C PRO A 557 28.74 3.59 37.92
N VAL A 558 28.04 2.63 37.28
CA VAL A 558 26.60 2.67 37.04
C VAL A 558 25.86 1.49 37.68
N VAL A 559 24.61 1.72 38.05
CA VAL A 559 23.63 0.70 38.47
C VAL A 559 22.27 1.02 37.84
N PHE A 560 21.48 0.00 37.52
CA PHE A 560 20.13 0.21 36.98
C PHE A 560 19.12 0.52 38.10
N ASN A 561 18.33 1.57 37.91
CA ASN A 561 17.22 1.96 38.79
C ASN A 561 15.88 1.61 38.11
N SER A 562 15.14 0.68 38.71
CA SER A 562 13.87 0.17 38.17
C SER A 562 12.73 1.20 38.21
N GLU A 563 12.73 2.16 39.14
CA GLU A 563 11.68 3.18 39.25
C GLU A 563 11.76 4.22 38.13
N SER A 564 12.98 4.62 37.77
CA SER A 564 13.26 5.60 36.71
C SER A 564 13.56 4.98 35.34
N ALA A 565 13.64 3.65 35.26
CA ALA A 565 14.06 2.90 34.09
C ALA A 565 15.37 3.42 33.46
N ALA A 566 16.35 3.74 34.30
CA ALA A 566 17.61 4.38 33.89
C ALA A 566 18.84 3.82 34.61
N LEU A 567 20.00 3.94 33.95
CA LEU A 567 21.31 3.82 34.59
C LEU A 567 21.57 5.08 35.44
N VAL A 568 21.87 4.86 36.71
CA VAL A 568 22.20 5.92 37.68
C VAL A 568 23.56 5.64 38.31
N ALA A 569 24.10 6.61 39.05
CA ALA A 569 25.40 6.47 39.70
C ALA A 569 25.36 5.34 40.75
N ALA A 570 26.36 4.45 40.68
CA ALA A 570 26.61 3.48 41.73
C ALA A 570 27.11 4.18 43.02
N GLU A 571 27.02 3.50 44.16
CA GLU A 571 27.45 4.06 45.44
C GLU A 571 28.92 4.52 45.38
N GLY A 572 29.16 5.80 45.70
CA GLY A 572 30.49 6.40 45.67
C GLY A 572 30.89 7.07 44.34
N TYR A 573 30.03 7.05 43.32
CA TYR A 573 30.26 7.70 42.01
C TYR A 573 29.34 8.92 41.82
N ALA A 574 29.75 9.82 40.92
CA ALA A 574 29.03 11.05 40.58
C ALA A 574 28.21 10.89 39.29
N ALA A 575 27.32 11.84 39.00
CA ALA A 575 26.49 11.81 37.79
C ALA A 575 27.32 11.97 36.51
N GLU A 576 28.46 12.66 36.60
CA GLU A 576 29.44 12.81 35.53
C GLU A 576 30.08 11.47 35.12
N ASP A 577 30.22 10.53 36.07
CA ASP A 577 30.72 9.18 35.80
C ASP A 577 29.71 8.35 35.01
N VAL A 578 28.41 8.51 35.30
CA VAL A 578 27.31 7.90 34.52
C VAL A 578 27.33 8.42 33.09
N THR A 579 27.46 9.74 32.93
CA THR A 579 27.52 10.39 31.60
C THR A 579 28.69 9.87 30.79
N SER A 580 29.85 9.72 31.43
CA SER A 580 31.06 9.17 30.80
C SER A 580 30.89 7.70 30.40
N TYR A 581 30.30 6.89 31.28
CA TYR A 581 30.00 5.48 31.00
C TYR A 581 29.02 5.33 29.82
N VAL A 582 27.90 6.05 29.85
CA VAL A 582 26.86 6.03 28.80
C VAL A 582 27.43 6.45 27.44
N LYS A 583 28.29 7.48 27.42
CA LYS A 583 28.97 7.93 26.21
C LYS A 583 29.88 6.85 25.60
N ASN A 584 30.45 6.00 26.45
CA ASN A 584 31.39 4.95 26.05
C ASN A 584 30.72 3.59 25.78
N ILE A 585 29.39 3.47 25.85
CA ILE A 585 28.70 2.21 25.55
C ILE A 585 29.03 1.76 24.11
N GLU A 586 29.59 0.56 23.99
CA GLU A 586 29.92 -0.09 22.71
C GLU A 586 28.71 -0.87 22.19
N SER A 587 28.12 -1.69 23.05
CA SER A 587 26.97 -2.53 22.74
C SER A 587 26.08 -2.77 23.96
N VAL A 588 24.82 -3.10 23.67
CA VAL A 588 23.85 -3.54 24.67
C VAL A 588 23.27 -4.87 24.19
N THR A 589 23.38 -5.90 25.02
CA THR A 589 22.80 -7.22 24.76
C THR A 589 21.45 -7.32 25.45
N VAL A 590 20.41 -7.68 24.71
CA VAL A 590 19.05 -7.91 25.23
C VAL A 590 18.67 -9.36 24.94
N ASP A 591 18.40 -10.14 25.99
CA ASP A 591 18.06 -11.57 25.93
C ASP A 591 19.01 -12.40 25.04
N GLY A 592 20.32 -12.09 25.13
CA GLY A 592 21.37 -12.77 24.38
C GLY A 592 21.57 -12.26 22.95
N THR A 593 20.80 -11.28 22.48
CA THR A 593 21.02 -10.61 21.20
C THR A 593 21.78 -9.31 21.40
N GLU A 594 22.97 -9.20 20.80
CA GLU A 594 23.80 -8.00 20.89
C GLU A 594 23.37 -6.91 19.90
N TYR A 595 23.26 -5.68 20.39
CA TYR A 595 22.97 -4.49 19.59
C TYR A 595 24.10 -3.47 19.76
N ALA A 596 24.71 -3.05 18.65
CA ALA A 596 25.71 -1.99 18.68
C ALA A 596 25.07 -0.64 19.10
N ALA A 597 25.70 0.09 20.01
CA ALA A 597 25.23 1.41 20.46
C ALA A 597 25.71 2.56 19.53
N THR A 598 26.73 2.30 18.70
CA THR A 598 27.31 3.27 17.76
C THR A 598 27.42 2.72 16.33
N GLY A 599 27.55 3.61 15.33
CA GLY A 599 27.66 3.25 13.91
C GLY A 599 26.34 3.27 13.11
N LYS A 600 26.43 2.93 11.81
CA LYS A 600 25.33 3.12 10.82
C LYS A 600 24.06 2.28 11.09
N ARG A 601 24.17 1.22 11.86
CA ARG A 601 23.07 0.31 12.23
C ARG A 601 22.87 0.26 13.75
N ALA A 602 23.35 1.28 14.46
CA ALA A 602 23.23 1.35 15.90
C ALA A 602 21.77 1.31 16.34
N VAL A 603 21.53 0.64 17.46
CA VAL A 603 20.26 0.66 18.16
C VAL A 603 20.55 1.21 19.55
N LYS A 604 20.28 2.50 19.76
CA LYS A 604 20.49 3.18 21.06
C LYS A 604 19.44 2.70 22.06
N ILE A 605 19.72 1.58 22.73
CA ILE A 605 18.85 1.02 23.77
C ILE A 605 18.95 1.84 25.06
N ILE A 606 20.13 2.31 25.40
CA ILE A 606 20.36 3.28 26.49
C ILE A 606 20.52 4.66 25.86
N LYS A 607 19.72 5.62 26.29
CA LYS A 607 19.76 7.02 25.85
C LYS A 607 20.90 7.77 26.54
N GLU A 608 21.18 8.97 26.07
CA GLU A 608 22.27 9.82 26.57
C GLU A 608 22.07 10.24 28.04
N ASP A 609 20.84 10.26 28.53
CA ASP A 609 20.49 10.51 29.93
C ASP A 609 20.50 9.25 30.80
N GLY A 610 20.89 8.09 30.23
CA GLY A 610 20.90 6.79 30.91
C GLY A 610 19.58 6.04 30.89
N THR A 611 18.48 6.62 30.39
CA THR A 611 17.16 5.95 30.33
C THR A 611 17.11 4.88 29.23
N ILE A 612 16.24 3.87 29.40
CA ILE A 612 15.98 2.87 28.35
C ILE A 612 15.05 3.45 27.28
N ASP A 613 15.43 3.30 26.01
CA ASP A 613 14.55 3.55 24.88
C ASP A 613 13.68 2.32 24.61
N THR A 614 12.40 2.37 24.95
CA THR A 614 11.46 1.27 24.72
C THR A 614 10.89 1.25 23.30
N THR A 615 11.24 2.21 22.45
CA THR A 615 10.71 2.30 21.07
C THR A 615 11.53 1.50 20.06
N VAL A 616 12.72 1.04 20.46
CA VAL A 616 13.66 0.37 19.56
C VAL A 616 13.36 -1.12 19.38
N ALA A 617 13.99 -1.72 18.36
CA ALA A 617 13.75 -3.07 17.88
C ALA A 617 13.56 -4.18 18.94
N PRO A 618 14.37 -4.30 20.01
CA PRO A 618 14.17 -5.36 21.01
C PRO A 618 12.83 -5.28 21.75
N PHE A 619 12.21 -4.10 21.86
CA PHE A 619 10.99 -3.88 22.63
C PHE A 619 9.75 -3.63 21.77
N LYS A 620 9.90 -3.52 20.44
CA LYS A 620 8.82 -3.08 19.53
C LYS A 620 7.56 -3.94 19.56
N ASN A 621 7.70 -5.23 19.82
CA ASN A 621 6.58 -6.20 19.89
C ASN A 621 6.42 -6.78 21.30
N ALA A 622 7.03 -6.14 22.30
CA ALA A 622 7.01 -6.63 23.66
C ALA A 622 5.69 -6.30 24.35
N GLU A 623 5.16 -7.25 25.12
CA GLU A 623 3.94 -7.05 25.90
C GLU A 623 4.23 -6.23 27.16
N ASN A 624 3.26 -5.44 27.61
CA ASN A 624 3.38 -4.70 28.87
C ASN A 624 3.58 -5.69 30.03
N GLY A 625 4.60 -5.47 30.85
CA GLY A 625 5.02 -6.39 31.91
C GLY A 625 6.03 -7.46 31.49
N GLN A 626 6.45 -7.51 30.22
CA GLN A 626 7.50 -8.45 29.77
C GLN A 626 8.88 -8.08 30.36
N GLU A 627 9.61 -9.09 30.84
CA GLU A 627 10.97 -8.94 31.39
C GLU A 627 12.05 -9.21 30.33
N PHE A 628 13.15 -8.45 30.42
CA PHE A 628 14.32 -8.51 29.54
C PHE A 628 15.60 -8.57 30.35
N LYS A 629 16.53 -9.45 29.99
CA LYS A 629 17.90 -9.45 30.53
C LYS A 629 18.79 -8.53 29.71
N ILE A 630 19.36 -7.52 30.35
CA ILE A 630 20.18 -6.50 29.69
C ILE A 630 21.62 -6.57 30.21
N THR A 631 22.58 -6.62 29.29
CA THR A 631 24.03 -6.50 29.56
C THR A 631 24.57 -5.31 28.77
N VAL A 632 25.18 -4.34 29.43
CA VAL A 632 25.73 -3.11 28.81
C VAL A 632 27.25 -3.17 28.83
N LYS A 633 27.85 -3.23 27.65
CA LYS A 633 29.29 -3.25 27.44
C LYS A 633 29.78 -1.86 27.03
N ALA A 634 30.80 -1.34 27.71
CA ALA A 634 31.34 0.00 27.47
C ALA A 634 32.84 -0.01 27.26
N THR A 635 33.31 0.78 26.29
CA THR A 635 34.73 0.98 26.01
C THR A 635 35.42 1.66 27.20
N GLY A 636 36.58 1.17 27.60
CA GLY A 636 37.36 1.60 28.74
C GLY A 636 37.00 0.87 30.04
N TYR A 637 36.03 -0.05 30.02
CA TYR A 637 35.55 -0.74 31.23
C TYR A 637 35.68 -2.26 31.08
N ALA A 638 36.40 -2.90 32.00
CA ALA A 638 36.70 -4.32 31.93
C ALA A 638 35.53 -5.24 32.36
N LYS A 639 34.49 -4.69 32.99
CA LYS A 639 33.31 -5.42 33.48
C LYS A 639 32.03 -4.79 32.91
N ASP A 640 31.12 -5.65 32.45
CA ASP A 640 29.82 -5.23 31.92
C ASP A 640 28.81 -4.94 33.06
N CYS A 641 27.87 -4.02 32.81
CA CYS A 641 26.74 -3.76 33.71
C CYS A 641 25.56 -4.66 33.33
N GLU A 642 25.11 -5.52 34.24
CA GLU A 642 24.01 -6.47 34.01
C GLU A 642 22.80 -6.17 34.90
N PHE A 643 21.59 -6.22 34.34
CA PHE A 643 20.33 -6.02 35.07
C PHE A 643 19.12 -6.63 34.33
N THR A 644 17.98 -6.72 35.03
CA THR A 644 16.68 -7.08 34.44
C THR A 644 15.83 -5.84 34.28
N TYR A 645 15.20 -5.65 33.12
CA TYR A 645 14.25 -4.59 32.85
C TYR A 645 12.85 -5.16 32.59
N THR A 646 11.82 -4.62 33.25
CA THR A 646 10.42 -4.95 33.00
C THR A 646 9.77 -3.81 32.21
N LEU A 647 9.24 -4.10 31.03
CA LEU A 647 8.63 -3.08 30.18
C LEU A 647 7.33 -2.55 30.79
N SER A 648 7.26 -1.24 30.99
CA SER A 648 6.05 -0.50 31.33
C SER A 648 5.82 0.58 30.25
N GLN A 649 4.91 0.34 29.31
CA GLN A 649 4.59 1.35 28.29
C GLN A 649 3.59 2.37 28.87
N GLU A 650 4.01 3.62 29.04
CA GLU A 650 3.06 4.73 29.15
C GLU A 650 2.39 4.93 27.79
N SER A 651 1.08 4.79 27.73
CA SER A 651 0.32 4.92 26.48
C SER A 651 0.32 6.38 26.01
N GLU A 652 0.49 6.61 24.71
CA GLU A 652 0.31 7.93 24.07
C GLU A 652 -1.09 8.54 24.35
N TYR A 653 -2.05 7.65 24.62
CA TYR A 653 -3.44 7.98 24.86
C TYR A 653 -3.88 7.54 26.25
N THR A 654 -4.68 8.37 26.91
CA THR A 654 -5.47 8.00 28.08
C THR A 654 -6.90 7.66 27.64
N TYR A 655 -7.47 6.65 28.29
CA TYR A 655 -8.82 6.16 28.04
C TYR A 655 -9.72 6.50 29.23
N ALA A 656 -10.92 7.01 28.94
CA ALA A 656 -11.89 7.42 29.95
C ALA A 656 -13.31 7.45 29.36
N TYR A 657 -14.32 7.58 30.21
CA TYR A 657 -15.65 8.00 29.76
C TYR A 657 -15.77 9.52 29.79
N VAL A 658 -16.50 10.07 28.83
CA VAL A 658 -16.82 11.50 28.75
C VAL A 658 -18.32 11.68 28.57
N GLY A 659 -18.87 12.65 29.30
CA GLY A 659 -20.23 13.13 29.06
C GLY A 659 -20.27 14.06 27.84
N LEU A 660 -21.08 13.75 26.84
CA LEU A 660 -21.23 14.54 25.61
C LEU A 660 -22.66 15.03 25.44
N SER A 661 -22.83 16.21 24.83
CA SER A 661 -24.15 16.65 24.37
C SER A 661 -24.66 15.79 23.19
N TRP A 662 -25.96 15.86 22.91
CA TRP A 662 -26.55 15.17 21.73
C TRP A 662 -25.84 15.57 20.44
N ALA A 663 -25.65 16.86 20.20
CA ALA A 663 -24.98 17.35 19.00
C ALA A 663 -23.52 16.87 18.92
N GLU A 664 -22.75 16.93 20.01
CA GLU A 664 -21.35 16.45 20.00
C GLU A 664 -21.24 14.96 19.73
N TYR A 665 -22.14 14.15 20.30
CA TYR A 665 -22.15 12.71 20.05
C TYR A 665 -22.44 12.41 18.57
N TRP A 666 -23.48 13.02 18.01
CA TRP A 666 -23.96 12.78 16.65
C TRP A 666 -23.16 13.52 15.56
N ALA A 667 -22.31 14.50 15.91
CA ALA A 667 -21.60 15.35 14.94
C ALA A 667 -20.79 14.60 13.88
N ALA A 668 -20.16 13.49 14.28
CA ALA A 668 -19.37 12.65 13.39
C ALA A 668 -20.06 11.32 13.04
N GLU A 669 -21.28 11.11 13.53
CA GLU A 669 -22.08 9.95 13.18
C GLU A 669 -22.81 10.22 11.86
N ASN A 670 -22.92 9.21 11.00
CA ASN A 670 -23.50 9.34 9.66
C ASN A 670 -25.05 9.42 9.71
N VAL A 671 -25.57 10.46 10.38
CA VAL A 671 -26.99 10.72 10.57
C VAL A 671 -27.38 12.07 9.97
N GLN A 672 -28.65 12.22 9.62
CA GLN A 672 -29.20 13.50 9.21
C GLN A 672 -29.08 14.54 10.33
N ALA A 673 -28.80 15.78 9.95
CA ALA A 673 -28.60 16.90 10.86
C ALA A 673 -27.47 16.68 11.90
N ALA A 674 -26.50 15.80 11.61
CA ALA A 674 -25.34 15.55 12.47
C ALA A 674 -24.72 16.85 13.02
N GLY A 675 -24.64 16.96 14.34
CA GLY A 675 -24.06 18.10 15.05
C GLY A 675 -24.89 19.40 15.02
N ASN A 676 -26.07 19.40 14.40
CA ASN A 676 -26.93 20.58 14.35
C ASN A 676 -27.64 20.78 15.70
N THR A 677 -27.48 21.97 16.29
CA THR A 677 -28.07 22.36 17.59
C THR A 677 -29.30 23.27 17.45
N SER A 678 -29.92 23.33 16.26
CA SER A 678 -31.08 24.20 16.03
C SER A 678 -32.29 23.70 16.82
N SER A 679 -32.85 24.55 17.69
CA SER A 679 -34.10 24.26 18.40
C SER A 679 -35.33 24.58 17.55
N SER A 680 -36.51 24.15 18.03
CA SER A 680 -37.80 24.45 17.41
C SER A 680 -38.83 24.84 18.47
N ASP A 681 -39.55 25.94 18.25
CA ASP A 681 -40.69 26.35 19.08
C ASP A 681 -41.96 25.53 18.77
N ALA A 682 -41.92 24.66 17.74
CA ALA A 682 -43.04 23.81 17.36
C ALA A 682 -43.25 22.72 18.40
N LYS A 683 -44.48 22.62 18.89
CA LYS A 683 -44.88 21.62 19.86
C LYS A 683 -45.35 20.33 19.18
N ASP A 684 -45.08 19.20 19.82
CA ASP A 684 -45.66 17.92 19.44
C ASP A 684 -47.13 17.78 19.90
N SER A 685 -47.72 16.60 19.69
CA SER A 685 -49.10 16.29 20.10
C SER A 685 -49.30 16.34 21.63
N LYS A 686 -48.24 16.21 22.44
CA LYS A 686 -48.28 16.36 23.90
C LYS A 686 -48.04 17.79 24.37
N GLY A 687 -47.58 18.68 23.50
CA GLY A 687 -47.28 20.07 23.82
C GLY A 687 -45.81 20.31 24.20
N GLU A 688 -44.92 19.36 23.93
CA GLU A 688 -43.48 19.41 24.23
C GLU A 688 -42.70 20.02 23.06
N SER A 689 -41.64 20.77 23.34
CA SER A 689 -40.88 21.57 22.36
C SER A 689 -39.60 20.86 21.92
N ASP A 690 -39.72 19.68 21.30
CA ASP A 690 -38.58 18.82 20.95
C ASP A 690 -38.53 18.40 19.46
N LYS A 691 -39.11 19.24 18.60
CA LYS A 691 -39.03 19.11 17.14
C LYS A 691 -37.78 19.74 16.53
N GLY A 692 -36.81 20.12 17.37
CA GLY A 692 -35.50 20.63 16.98
C GLY A 692 -34.58 19.55 16.37
N ALA A 693 -33.32 19.89 16.19
CA ALA A 693 -32.28 18.96 15.76
C ALA A 693 -31.69 18.21 16.97
N PHE A 694 -30.38 18.26 17.19
CA PHE A 694 -29.68 17.67 18.33
C PHE A 694 -29.41 18.68 19.46
N ASP A 695 -30.29 19.65 19.64
CA ASP A 695 -30.38 20.52 20.80
C ASP A 695 -30.79 19.76 22.08
N THR A 696 -30.61 20.40 23.23
CA THR A 696 -31.04 19.87 24.53
C THR A 696 -32.51 19.51 24.51
N VAL A 697 -32.84 18.34 25.06
CA VAL A 697 -34.24 17.95 25.27
C VAL A 697 -34.74 18.67 26.52
N THR A 698 -35.58 19.67 26.32
CA THR A 698 -36.20 20.48 27.36
C THR A 698 -37.61 19.98 27.63
N ARG A 699 -37.91 19.62 28.88
CA ARG A 699 -39.29 19.29 29.28
C ARG A 699 -39.73 20.08 30.51
N ALA A 700 -40.94 20.62 30.46
CA ALA A 700 -41.59 21.26 31.60
C ALA A 700 -42.47 20.28 32.41
N THR A 701 -42.26 18.96 32.26
CA THR A 701 -43.13 17.95 32.87
C THR A 701 -42.72 17.67 34.31
N VAL A 702 -43.66 17.91 35.24
CA VAL A 702 -43.57 17.54 36.66
C VAL A 702 -43.94 16.07 36.92
N ASN A 703 -44.26 15.33 35.86
CA ASN A 703 -44.77 13.96 35.92
C ASN A 703 -43.63 12.94 35.98
N HIS A 704 -44.00 11.67 36.08
CA HIS A 704 -43.09 10.59 36.45
C HIS A 704 -42.11 10.24 35.32
N GLY A 705 -41.01 9.57 35.69
CA GLY A 705 -40.04 9.04 34.72
C GLY A 705 -38.77 9.87 34.51
N LEU A 706 -38.57 10.98 35.22
CA LEU A 706 -37.31 11.75 35.17
C LEU A 706 -36.10 10.86 35.50
N HIS A 707 -36.26 9.98 36.50
CA HIS A 707 -35.23 9.02 36.92
C HIS A 707 -34.73 8.11 35.80
N ARG A 708 -35.57 7.80 34.80
CA ARG A 708 -35.20 6.91 33.70
C ARG A 708 -34.20 7.56 32.74
N GLY A 709 -34.25 8.89 32.58
CA GLY A 709 -33.21 9.63 31.84
C GLY A 709 -31.83 9.55 32.48
N SER A 710 -31.78 9.40 33.81
CA SER A 710 -30.50 9.32 34.53
C SER A 710 -29.76 7.98 34.33
N PHE A 711 -30.33 6.99 33.64
CA PHE A 711 -29.62 5.73 33.36
C PHE A 711 -28.37 5.98 32.52
N GLN A 712 -28.52 6.63 31.37
CA GLN A 712 -27.43 6.83 30.41
C GLN A 712 -27.23 8.28 30.00
N CYS A 713 -28.06 9.21 30.47
CA CYS A 713 -27.99 10.61 30.07
C CYS A 713 -27.50 11.52 31.19
N ASN A 714 -26.85 12.62 30.80
CA ASN A 714 -26.61 13.77 31.67
C ASN A 714 -27.90 14.58 31.73
N ALA A 715 -28.43 14.74 32.95
CA ALA A 715 -29.68 15.46 33.17
C ALA A 715 -29.54 16.55 34.23
N VAL A 716 -30.24 17.66 34.02
CA VAL A 716 -30.25 18.81 34.92
C VAL A 716 -31.68 19.20 35.24
N ILE A 717 -32.02 19.28 36.53
CA ILE A 717 -33.27 19.84 37.00
C ILE A 717 -33.04 21.33 37.28
N LYS A 718 -33.79 22.21 36.61
CA LYS A 718 -33.78 23.66 36.90
C LYS A 718 -34.94 24.04 37.80
N ALA A 719 -34.76 25.00 38.69
CA ALA A 719 -35.76 25.39 39.66
C ALA A 719 -36.06 26.90 39.71
N GLU A 720 -37.22 27.26 40.28
CA GLU A 720 -37.71 28.64 40.42
C GLU A 720 -36.76 29.54 41.22
N ASN A 721 -35.97 28.94 42.12
CA ASN A 721 -34.94 29.66 42.88
C ASN A 721 -33.69 30.00 42.05
N GLY A 722 -33.65 29.62 40.77
CA GLY A 722 -32.54 29.82 39.85
C GLY A 722 -31.39 28.81 40.00
N LYS A 723 -31.54 27.78 40.85
CA LYS A 723 -30.55 26.69 40.98
C LYS A 723 -30.75 25.63 39.91
N GLU A 724 -29.64 24.99 39.55
CA GLU A 724 -29.58 23.83 38.69
C GLU A 724 -29.03 22.63 39.48
N TYR A 725 -29.69 21.48 39.35
CA TYR A 725 -29.33 20.26 40.05
C TYR A 725 -28.93 19.21 39.01
N ALA A 726 -27.62 19.01 38.84
CA ALA A 726 -27.07 18.01 37.94
C ALA A 726 -27.20 16.61 38.53
N VAL A 727 -28.05 15.79 37.93
CA VAL A 727 -28.44 14.48 38.44
C VAL A 727 -27.44 13.42 38.00
N GLU A 728 -26.85 12.71 38.96
CA GLU A 728 -26.01 11.55 38.69
C GLU A 728 -26.85 10.28 38.57
N TYR A 729 -27.66 9.96 39.57
CA TYR A 729 -28.56 8.79 39.58
C TYR A 729 -29.66 8.98 40.63
N TRP A 730 -30.54 8.00 40.77
CA TRP A 730 -31.62 8.04 41.76
C TRP A 730 -31.52 6.83 42.68
N THR A 731 -31.75 7.02 43.98
CA THR A 731 -31.80 5.91 44.94
C THR A 731 -33.18 5.28 45.03
N ASP A 732 -34.22 6.04 44.69
CA ASP A 732 -35.62 5.64 44.65
C ASP A 732 -36.41 6.58 43.71
N GLY A 733 -37.72 6.37 43.58
CA GLY A 733 -38.58 7.18 42.70
C GLY A 733 -38.71 8.66 43.08
N THR A 734 -38.16 9.10 44.21
CA THR A 734 -38.24 10.47 44.70
C THR A 734 -36.88 11.05 45.11
N THR A 735 -35.83 10.26 45.32
CA THR A 735 -34.53 10.78 45.78
C THR A 735 -33.46 10.71 44.69
N ALA A 736 -32.93 11.88 44.30
CA ALA A 736 -31.84 12.01 43.34
C ALA A 736 -30.51 12.28 44.05
N VAL A 737 -29.44 11.63 43.59
CA VAL A 737 -28.05 11.93 43.95
C VAL A 737 -27.46 12.80 42.84
N LEU A 738 -26.85 13.91 43.23
CA LEU A 738 -26.26 14.87 42.31
C LEU A 738 -24.80 14.52 42.00
N THR A 739 -24.26 15.13 40.94
CA THR A 739 -22.87 14.90 40.51
C THR A 739 -21.82 15.30 41.56
N ASP A 740 -22.17 16.16 42.52
CA ASP A 740 -21.31 16.54 43.65
C ASP A 740 -21.49 15.63 44.89
N GLY A 741 -22.35 14.62 44.80
CA GLY A 741 -22.65 13.65 45.85
C GLY A 741 -23.76 14.08 46.82
N SER A 742 -24.25 15.33 46.74
CA SER A 742 -25.38 15.77 47.55
C SER A 742 -26.71 15.18 47.06
N LYS A 743 -27.74 15.22 47.90
CA LYS A 743 -29.06 14.66 47.57
C LYS A 743 -30.15 15.72 47.51
N ILE A 744 -31.14 15.45 46.67
CA ILE A 744 -32.43 16.16 46.69
C ILE A 744 -33.57 15.16 46.69
N THR A 745 -34.66 15.51 47.37
CA THR A 745 -35.93 14.79 47.23
C THR A 745 -36.83 15.56 46.27
N PHE A 746 -37.26 14.89 45.21
CA PHE A 746 -38.19 15.38 44.22
C PHE A 746 -39.57 14.74 44.43
N ASN A 747 -40.57 15.57 44.70
CA ASN A 747 -41.96 15.16 44.79
C ASN A 747 -42.82 15.98 43.84
N ARG A 748 -43.05 15.44 42.64
CA ARG A 748 -43.98 15.99 41.63
C ARG A 748 -43.75 17.48 41.33
N GLY A 749 -42.49 17.82 41.05
CA GLY A 749 -42.06 19.18 40.76
C GLY A 749 -41.60 19.97 41.98
N GLU A 750 -41.88 19.54 43.22
CA GLU A 750 -41.26 20.14 44.41
C GLU A 750 -39.91 19.48 44.70
N ILE A 751 -38.87 20.29 44.89
CA ILE A 751 -37.51 19.88 45.20
C ILE A 751 -37.23 20.27 46.64
N THR A 752 -36.82 19.31 47.46
CA THR A 752 -36.35 19.51 48.83
C THR A 752 -34.85 19.23 48.89
N GLU A 753 -34.06 20.24 49.24
CA GLU A 753 -32.62 20.10 49.47
C GLU A 753 -32.35 19.42 50.82
N GLU A 754 -31.14 18.87 51.02
CA GLU A 754 -30.69 18.34 52.32
C GLU A 754 -30.79 19.35 53.47
N SER A 755 -30.74 20.66 53.15
CA SER A 755 -30.95 21.75 54.11
C SER A 755 -32.38 21.86 54.63
N GLY A 756 -33.34 21.16 54.00
CA GLY A 756 -34.79 21.29 54.22
C GLY A 756 -35.43 22.43 53.43
N ALA A 757 -34.66 23.20 52.65
CA ALA A 757 -35.20 24.24 51.77
C ALA A 757 -35.98 23.60 50.61
N THR A 758 -37.16 24.14 50.31
CA THR A 758 -37.99 23.69 49.19
C THR A 758 -38.02 24.71 48.05
N THR A 759 -38.07 24.22 46.82
CA THR A 759 -38.27 25.00 45.59
C THR A 759 -39.08 24.18 44.60
N LYS A 760 -39.43 24.75 43.44
CA LYS A 760 -40.15 24.04 42.39
C LYS A 760 -39.32 23.95 41.12
N MET A 761 -39.38 22.80 40.47
CA MET A 761 -38.81 22.59 39.15
C MET A 761 -39.53 23.47 38.12
N THR A 762 -38.73 24.11 37.27
CA THR A 762 -39.19 24.83 36.08
C THR A 762 -38.98 24.00 34.82
N GLU A 763 -37.88 23.25 34.76
CA GLU A 763 -37.42 22.54 33.57
C GLU A 763 -36.62 21.31 33.94
N TYR A 764 -36.68 20.28 33.10
CA TYR A 764 -35.81 19.13 33.12
C TYR A 764 -35.12 19.00 31.77
N ASP A 765 -33.80 19.16 31.80
CA ASP A 765 -32.95 19.15 30.62
C ASP A 765 -32.24 17.80 30.51
N VAL A 766 -32.37 17.13 29.37
CA VAL A 766 -31.54 15.98 29.01
C VAL A 766 -30.52 16.45 27.97
N LEU A 767 -29.30 16.67 28.44
CA LEU A 767 -28.24 17.35 27.69
C LEU A 767 -27.58 16.44 26.64
N GLY A 768 -27.51 15.14 26.92
CA GLY A 768 -26.83 14.15 26.10
C GLY A 768 -26.41 12.92 26.89
N LEU A 769 -25.41 12.19 26.39
CA LEU A 769 -24.95 10.93 26.96
C LEU A 769 -23.95 11.14 28.10
N LYS A 770 -24.09 10.32 29.14
CA LYS A 770 -23.24 10.33 30.34
C LYS A 770 -21.92 9.58 30.15
N TYR A 771 -21.97 8.41 29.53
CA TYR A 771 -20.83 7.51 29.39
C TYR A 771 -20.51 7.23 27.93
N VAL A 772 -19.75 8.13 27.30
CA VAL A 772 -19.20 7.90 25.96
C VAL A 772 -17.73 7.49 26.11
N PRO A 773 -17.32 6.28 25.70
CA PRO A 773 -15.92 5.86 25.84
C PRO A 773 -15.06 6.66 24.86
N VAL A 774 -13.99 7.27 25.36
CA VAL A 774 -13.06 8.05 24.53
C VAL A 774 -11.61 7.67 24.77
N LYS A 775 -10.80 7.86 23.73
CA LYS A 775 -9.34 8.02 23.84
C LYS A 775 -8.96 9.48 23.58
N VAL A 776 -8.05 10.02 24.39
CA VAL A 776 -7.49 11.36 24.26
C VAL A 776 -5.98 11.29 24.40
N LYS A 777 -5.22 12.13 23.71
CA LYS A 777 -3.77 12.20 23.96
C LYS A 777 -3.55 12.51 25.44
N THR A 778 -2.64 11.79 26.09
CA THR A 778 -2.42 11.94 27.53
C THR A 778 -2.04 13.38 27.90
N SER A 779 -1.30 14.08 27.04
CA SER A 779 -0.97 15.50 27.20
C SER A 779 -2.16 16.46 27.16
N ASP A 780 -3.30 16.04 26.60
CA ASP A 780 -4.52 16.85 26.47
C ASP A 780 -5.60 16.48 27.50
N LEU A 781 -5.35 15.48 28.36
CA LEU A 781 -6.32 15.00 29.34
C LEU A 781 -6.77 16.10 30.30
N ASP A 782 -5.85 16.91 30.82
CA ASP A 782 -6.18 18.01 31.74
C ASP A 782 -7.04 19.08 31.04
N ALA A 783 -6.81 19.34 29.76
CA ALA A 783 -7.64 20.25 28.98
C ALA A 783 -9.04 19.66 28.74
N LEU A 784 -9.13 18.35 28.51
CA LEU A 784 -10.41 17.66 28.37
C LEU A 784 -11.22 17.72 29.67
N LYS A 785 -10.58 17.46 30.83
CA LYS A 785 -11.20 17.55 32.16
C LYS A 785 -11.68 18.95 32.51
N ALA A 786 -11.05 20.00 31.96
CA ALA A 786 -11.48 21.38 32.16
C ALA A 786 -12.77 21.72 31.38
N SER A 787 -13.02 21.04 30.26
CA SER A 787 -14.17 21.31 29.39
C SER A 787 -15.32 20.32 29.55
N TYR A 788 -15.01 19.10 29.98
CA TYR A 788 -15.97 18.00 30.04
C TYR A 788 -15.96 17.29 31.39
N ARG A 789 -17.09 16.68 31.71
CA ARG A 789 -17.15 15.67 32.78
C ARG A 789 -16.46 14.40 32.28
N VAL A 790 -15.28 14.12 32.84
CA VAL A 790 -14.46 12.94 32.54
C VAL A 790 -14.53 11.96 33.72
N ILE A 791 -14.84 10.70 33.44
CA ILE A 791 -14.81 9.60 34.40
C ILE A 791 -13.62 8.72 34.02
N GLU A 792 -12.55 8.82 34.80
CA GLU A 792 -11.31 8.09 34.58
C GLU A 792 -11.47 6.61 34.91
N ASN A 793 -10.70 5.75 34.25
CA ASN A 793 -10.64 4.33 34.58
C ASN A 793 -10.34 4.11 36.07
N GLY A 794 -11.01 3.13 36.67
CA GLY A 794 -10.97 2.89 38.11
C GLY A 794 -12.02 3.67 38.92
N SER A 795 -12.69 4.66 38.33
CA SER A 795 -13.79 5.38 38.98
C SER A 795 -15.10 4.57 38.97
N GLU A 796 -15.96 4.84 39.95
CA GLU A 796 -17.28 4.22 40.04
C GLU A 796 -18.26 4.81 39.01
N LEU A 797 -19.12 3.95 38.48
CA LEU A 797 -20.16 4.25 37.51
C LEU A 797 -21.54 4.03 38.15
N ALA A 798 -22.45 4.97 37.93
CA ALA A 798 -23.81 4.91 38.43
C ALA A 798 -24.86 5.34 37.39
N GLY A 799 -26.06 4.75 37.48
CA GLY A 799 -27.18 5.12 36.63
C GLY A 799 -28.54 4.58 37.07
N GLY A 800 -29.54 5.46 37.02
CA GLY A 800 -30.96 5.13 37.24
C GLY A 800 -31.33 4.66 38.65
N TYR A 801 -32.59 4.25 38.80
CA TYR A 801 -33.16 3.56 39.97
C TYR A 801 -33.84 2.27 39.49
N SER A 802 -33.76 1.20 40.30
CA SER A 802 -34.41 -0.07 39.98
C SER A 802 -35.93 0.03 40.12
N GLU A 803 -36.67 -0.16 39.03
CA GLU A 803 -38.13 -0.13 39.02
C GLU A 803 -38.65 -1.24 38.10
N LYS A 804 -39.37 -2.21 38.68
CA LYS A 804 -39.88 -3.40 37.97
C LYS A 804 -38.76 -4.14 37.24
N ASN A 805 -38.72 -4.06 35.90
CA ASN A 805 -37.71 -4.73 35.08
C ASN A 805 -36.47 -3.87 34.85
N LEU A 806 -36.55 -2.54 35.04
CA LEU A 806 -35.39 -1.66 34.90
C LEU A 806 -34.50 -1.80 36.14
N VAL A 807 -33.20 -1.96 35.94
CA VAL A 807 -32.23 -2.26 37.00
C VAL A 807 -31.19 -1.16 37.07
N SER A 808 -31.15 -0.44 38.19
CA SER A 808 -30.07 0.51 38.50
C SER A 808 -28.73 -0.20 38.64
N TYR A 809 -27.66 0.53 38.38
CA TYR A 809 -26.30 0.06 38.65
C TYR A 809 -25.54 1.10 39.48
N THR A 810 -24.85 0.60 40.50
CA THR A 810 -23.84 1.30 41.32
C THR A 810 -22.72 0.31 41.61
N GLY A 811 -21.53 0.79 41.96
CA GLY A 811 -20.36 -0.06 42.20
C GLY A 811 -19.72 -0.69 40.94
N LEU A 812 -20.21 -0.39 39.74
CA LEU A 812 -19.50 -0.72 38.51
C LEU A 812 -18.27 0.18 38.37
N VAL A 813 -17.19 -0.33 37.79
CA VAL A 813 -15.92 0.41 37.69
C VAL A 813 -15.56 0.64 36.23
N ALA A 814 -15.24 1.88 35.87
CA ALA A 814 -14.82 2.25 34.52
C ALA A 814 -13.52 1.53 34.11
N ASN A 815 -13.50 0.94 32.92
CA ASN A 815 -12.31 0.30 32.35
C ASN A 815 -12.32 0.41 30.81
N VAL A 816 -12.25 1.65 30.30
CA VAL A 816 -12.16 1.94 28.88
C VAL A 816 -10.77 1.60 28.36
N THR A 817 -10.73 0.95 27.21
CA THR A 817 -9.53 0.50 26.52
C THR A 817 -9.64 0.85 25.04
N GLU A 818 -8.57 0.59 24.27
CA GLU A 818 -8.62 0.71 22.81
C GLU A 818 -9.66 -0.21 22.15
N ASN A 819 -10.02 -1.31 22.82
CA ASN A 819 -10.94 -2.33 22.32
C ASN A 819 -12.39 -2.12 22.81
N THR A 820 -12.67 -1.05 23.56
CA THR A 820 -14.02 -0.79 24.08
C THR A 820 -15.00 -0.51 22.93
N ASN A 821 -16.14 -1.21 22.89
CA ASN A 821 -17.16 -0.98 21.86
C ASN A 821 -17.73 0.44 21.96
N GLY A 822 -17.79 1.14 20.83
CA GLY A 822 -18.25 2.53 20.77
C GLY A 822 -17.18 3.58 21.07
N LEU A 823 -15.90 3.21 21.19
CA LEU A 823 -14.81 4.15 21.45
C LEU A 823 -14.78 5.29 20.42
N LYS A 824 -14.71 6.54 20.88
CA LYS A 824 -14.45 7.74 20.08
C LYS A 824 -13.05 8.29 20.36
N THR A 825 -12.50 9.03 19.41
CA THR A 825 -11.26 9.80 19.60
C THR A 825 -11.61 11.24 19.92
N ALA A 826 -11.19 11.72 21.09
CA ALA A 826 -11.27 13.13 21.47
C ALA A 826 -10.02 13.86 20.97
N THR A 827 -10.20 14.87 20.13
CA THR A 827 -9.11 15.65 19.55
C THR A 827 -9.26 17.10 19.96
N LYS A 828 -8.23 17.65 20.61
CA LYS A 828 -8.17 19.06 20.94
C LYS A 828 -7.90 19.89 19.68
N ASN A 829 -8.76 20.85 19.41
CA ASN A 829 -8.67 21.78 18.28
C ASN A 829 -7.74 22.96 18.62
N GLU A 830 -7.32 23.73 17.61
CA GLU A 830 -6.40 24.87 17.79
C GLU A 830 -6.98 25.96 18.71
N ASP A 831 -8.30 26.10 18.78
CA ASP A 831 -9.01 27.06 19.65
C ASP A 831 -9.21 26.56 21.09
N GLY A 832 -8.74 25.34 21.41
CA GLY A 832 -8.88 24.71 22.71
C GLY A 832 -10.19 23.93 22.92
N SER A 833 -11.12 23.97 21.97
CA SER A 833 -12.31 23.09 21.98
C SER A 833 -11.94 21.65 21.63
N PHE A 834 -12.87 20.71 21.80
CA PHE A 834 -12.67 19.32 21.40
C PHE A 834 -13.62 18.90 20.29
N SER A 835 -13.12 18.08 19.38
CA SER A 835 -13.91 17.34 18.40
C SER A 835 -13.84 15.84 18.70
N PHE A 836 -14.93 15.13 18.44
CA PHE A 836 -15.04 13.70 18.71
C PHE A 836 -15.29 12.95 17.40
N SER A 837 -14.54 11.86 17.19
CA SER A 837 -14.71 11.03 15.98
C SER A 837 -16.05 10.29 15.96
N ALA A 838 -16.36 9.68 14.81
CA ALA A 838 -17.33 8.58 14.77
C ALA A 838 -16.88 7.48 15.72
N ARG A 839 -17.84 6.78 16.31
CA ARG A 839 -17.56 5.66 17.22
C ARG A 839 -17.02 4.43 16.46
N VAL A 840 -16.26 3.59 17.16
CA VAL A 840 -15.83 2.29 16.64
C VAL A 840 -16.92 1.23 16.92
N ASN A 841 -17.55 0.71 15.87
CA ASN A 841 -18.72 -0.20 15.96
C ASN A 841 -18.39 -1.69 16.21
N HIS A 842 -17.11 -2.03 16.43
CA HIS A 842 -16.64 -3.43 16.50
C HIS A 842 -15.64 -3.67 17.63
N GLY A 843 -15.75 -2.94 18.73
CA GLY A 843 -14.92 -3.21 19.92
C GLY A 843 -15.28 -4.55 20.55
N SER A 844 -14.30 -5.23 21.15
CA SER A 844 -14.47 -6.52 21.83
C SER A 844 -14.71 -6.41 23.34
N GLU A 845 -14.56 -5.23 23.93
CA GLU A 845 -14.63 -5.01 25.37
C GLU A 845 -15.80 -4.10 25.76
N SER A 846 -16.34 -4.32 26.97
CA SER A 846 -17.51 -3.58 27.49
C SER A 846 -17.20 -2.16 27.96
N GLY A 847 -15.93 -1.86 28.24
CA GLY A 847 -15.51 -0.65 28.93
C GLY A 847 -15.83 -0.63 30.44
N ILE A 848 -16.24 -1.76 31.01
CA ILE A 848 -16.56 -1.93 32.44
C ILE A 848 -15.65 -3.04 32.99
N LYS A 849 -15.04 -2.77 34.15
CA LYS A 849 -14.11 -3.70 34.79
C LYS A 849 -14.79 -5.02 35.12
N ASP A 850 -14.11 -6.13 34.81
CA ASP A 850 -14.55 -7.50 35.10
C ASP A 850 -15.90 -7.90 34.47
N GLN A 851 -16.36 -7.15 33.46
CA GLN A 851 -17.61 -7.41 32.76
C GLN A 851 -17.36 -7.65 31.27
N ALA A 852 -17.76 -8.82 30.76
CA ALA A 852 -17.70 -9.11 29.34
C ALA A 852 -18.68 -8.25 28.53
N LEU A 853 -18.36 -8.00 27.26
CA LEU A 853 -19.25 -7.30 26.33
C LEU A 853 -20.53 -8.13 26.12
N LYS A 854 -21.68 -7.56 26.47
CA LYS A 854 -22.98 -8.24 26.40
C LYS A 854 -23.50 -8.26 24.96
N THR A 855 -24.42 -9.19 24.68
CA THR A 855 -25.16 -9.23 23.41
C THR A 855 -26.63 -8.97 23.70
N ALA A 856 -27.26 -8.11 22.91
CA ALA A 856 -28.69 -7.85 23.04
C ALA A 856 -29.52 -9.04 22.53
N PRO A 857 -30.78 -9.20 22.99
CA PRO A 857 -31.70 -10.19 22.44
C PRO A 857 -31.89 -10.06 20.93
N THR A 858 -32.35 -11.11 20.28
CA THR A 858 -32.85 -11.03 18.89
C THR A 858 -34.15 -10.22 18.84
N ALA A 859 -34.57 -9.78 17.63
CA ALA A 859 -35.81 -9.01 17.48
C ALA A 859 -37.06 -9.71 18.06
N GLU A 860 -37.13 -11.04 17.93
CA GLU A 860 -38.22 -11.87 18.47
C GLU A 860 -38.16 -11.91 20.01
N GLU A 861 -36.98 -12.17 20.59
CA GLU A 861 -36.78 -12.19 22.05
C GLU A 861 -36.96 -10.81 22.69
N ALA A 862 -36.66 -9.75 21.95
CA ALA A 862 -36.92 -8.37 22.33
C ALA A 862 -38.41 -8.01 22.25
N GLY A 863 -39.25 -8.86 21.64
CA GLY A 863 -40.67 -8.59 21.45
C GLY A 863 -40.93 -7.40 20.53
N LEU A 864 -40.14 -7.27 19.45
CA LEU A 864 -40.23 -6.16 18.51
C LEU A 864 -41.60 -6.10 17.85
N THR A 865 -42.28 -4.96 17.98
CA THR A 865 -43.57 -4.69 17.36
C THR A 865 -43.58 -3.31 16.71
N VAL A 866 -43.91 -3.23 15.42
CA VAL A 866 -44.20 -1.96 14.74
C VAL A 866 -45.64 -1.56 15.06
N LYS A 867 -45.84 -0.41 15.69
CA LYS A 867 -47.15 -0.01 16.20
C LYS A 867 -48.01 0.62 15.10
N GLU A 868 -49.32 0.58 15.29
CA GLU A 868 -50.26 1.31 14.43
C GLU A 868 -50.10 2.83 14.58
N ALA A 869 -50.52 3.56 13.56
CA ALA A 869 -50.41 5.00 13.38
C ALA A 869 -51.21 5.83 14.42
N SER A 870 -50.72 5.89 15.66
CA SER A 870 -51.40 6.56 16.77
C SER A 870 -50.88 7.98 17.06
N GLY A 871 -49.59 8.25 16.82
CA GLY A 871 -48.96 9.56 17.03
C GLY A 871 -48.91 10.01 18.49
N SER A 872 -48.91 9.05 19.42
CA SER A 872 -49.14 9.28 20.84
C SER A 872 -48.09 10.20 21.48
N TYR A 873 -46.86 10.20 21.00
CA TYR A 873 -45.69 10.96 21.50
C TYR A 873 -45.11 11.92 20.46
N GLY A 874 -45.86 12.26 19.40
CA GLY A 874 -45.37 13.11 18.31
C GLY A 874 -44.56 12.38 17.24
N GLU A 875 -44.40 11.07 17.38
CA GLU A 875 -43.75 10.18 16.41
C GLU A 875 -44.61 9.96 15.17
N PHE A 876 -43.99 9.87 13.99
CA PHE A 876 -44.70 9.45 12.78
C PHE A 876 -44.62 7.93 12.56
N LEU A 877 -43.66 7.26 13.22
CA LEU A 877 -43.44 5.82 13.17
C LEU A 877 -42.93 5.34 14.54
N ARG A 878 -43.48 4.22 15.04
CA ARG A 878 -43.18 3.69 16.37
C ARG A 878 -42.85 2.19 16.35
N VAL A 879 -41.82 1.82 17.11
CA VAL A 879 -41.42 0.43 17.39
C VAL A 879 -41.30 0.23 18.89
N ASP A 880 -41.97 -0.78 19.43
CA ASP A 880 -41.90 -1.18 20.83
C ASP A 880 -41.11 -2.48 20.99
N LEU A 881 -40.26 -2.57 22.02
CA LEU A 881 -39.56 -3.78 22.46
C LEU A 881 -40.08 -4.19 23.84
N THR A 882 -40.99 -5.17 23.87
CA THR A 882 -41.77 -5.54 25.06
C THR A 882 -41.25 -6.79 25.78
N GLY A 883 -40.26 -7.49 25.21
CA GLY A 883 -39.69 -8.73 25.72
C GLY A 883 -38.80 -8.55 26.95
N ASN A 884 -37.67 -9.25 27.04
CA ASN A 884 -36.72 -9.10 28.17
C ASN A 884 -35.93 -7.77 28.09
N TYR A 885 -36.63 -6.65 28.24
CA TYR A 885 -36.11 -5.31 27.95
C TYR A 885 -35.33 -4.69 29.12
N GLY A 886 -35.40 -5.25 30.33
CA GLY A 886 -34.94 -4.59 31.56
C GLY A 886 -33.50 -4.11 31.52
N ASP A 887 -32.55 -5.05 31.41
CA ASP A 887 -31.10 -4.77 31.38
C ASP A 887 -30.72 -3.96 30.12
N LEU A 888 -31.28 -4.29 28.94
CA LEU A 888 -31.02 -3.54 27.71
C LEU A 888 -31.52 -2.09 27.81
N GLY A 889 -32.70 -1.88 28.39
CA GLY A 889 -33.33 -0.57 28.56
C GLY A 889 -32.55 0.31 29.53
N SER A 890 -32.11 -0.25 30.66
CA SER A 890 -31.23 0.46 31.62
C SER A 890 -29.87 0.85 31.04
N ASN A 891 -29.43 0.15 29.99
CA ASN A 891 -28.16 0.43 29.32
C ASN A 891 -28.31 1.15 27.97
N LEU A 892 -29.53 1.38 27.46
CA LEU A 892 -29.73 1.99 26.15
C LEU A 892 -29.24 3.44 26.12
N GLN A 893 -28.36 3.74 25.17
CA GLN A 893 -27.80 5.08 24.98
C GLN A 893 -28.47 5.80 23.81
N THR A 894 -28.42 5.20 22.62
CA THR A 894 -28.93 5.82 21.39
C THR A 894 -29.54 4.79 20.45
N VAL A 895 -30.40 5.27 19.54
CA VAL A 895 -30.94 4.47 18.44
C VAL A 895 -30.68 5.18 17.12
N THR A 896 -30.21 4.41 16.14
CA THR A 896 -30.10 4.88 14.76
C THR A 896 -31.19 4.23 13.91
N TRP A 897 -32.02 5.04 13.26
CA TRP A 897 -33.03 4.57 12.30
C TRP A 897 -32.48 4.72 10.89
N THR A 898 -32.54 3.69 10.06
CA THR A 898 -32.13 3.75 8.66
C THR A 898 -33.27 3.33 7.75
N TYR A 899 -33.61 4.20 6.81
CA TYR A 899 -34.67 3.99 5.84
C TYR A 899 -34.10 3.50 4.51
N TYR A 900 -34.73 2.48 3.92
CA TYR A 900 -34.31 1.87 2.66
C TYR A 900 -35.35 2.05 1.55
N GLY A 901 -36.47 2.73 1.81
CA GLY A 901 -37.58 2.83 0.84
C GLY A 901 -38.15 1.46 0.51
N ASP A 902 -38.34 1.18 -0.78
CA ASP A 902 -38.85 -0.11 -1.26
C ASP A 902 -37.78 -1.22 -1.32
N ASP A 903 -36.54 -0.97 -0.87
CA ASP A 903 -35.45 -1.95 -0.91
C ASP A 903 -35.54 -2.99 0.23
N SER A 904 -36.18 -4.11 -0.08
CA SER A 904 -36.33 -5.27 0.82
C SER A 904 -35.02 -5.98 1.17
N THR A 905 -33.93 -5.68 0.47
CA THR A 905 -32.62 -6.27 0.75
C THR A 905 -31.86 -5.55 1.86
N TYR A 906 -32.31 -4.34 2.25
CA TYR A 906 -31.65 -3.48 3.22
C TYR A 906 -30.20 -3.17 2.85
N THR A 907 -29.93 -2.90 1.57
CA THR A 907 -28.57 -2.61 1.10
C THR A 907 -28.38 -1.15 0.73
N ASN A 908 -29.42 -0.48 0.22
CA ASN A 908 -29.34 0.90 -0.26
C ASN A 908 -30.04 1.87 0.69
N ALA A 909 -29.33 2.27 1.76
CA ALA A 909 -29.82 3.27 2.69
C ALA A 909 -30.15 4.60 1.96
N LYS A 910 -31.36 5.10 2.17
CA LYS A 910 -31.85 6.39 1.64
C LYS A 910 -31.59 7.54 2.59
N ALA A 911 -31.75 7.28 3.88
CA ALA A 911 -31.49 8.23 4.95
C ALA A 911 -31.27 7.49 6.27
N THR A 912 -30.50 8.10 7.15
CA THR A 912 -30.18 7.58 8.47
C THR A 912 -30.40 8.69 9.50
N TYR A 913 -31.06 8.39 10.61
CA TYR A 913 -31.50 9.36 11.60
C TYR A 913 -31.01 8.93 12.98
N GLY A 914 -30.45 9.88 13.73
CA GLY A 914 -30.09 9.70 15.13
C GLY A 914 -31.22 10.19 16.02
N THR A 915 -31.34 9.59 17.20
CA THR A 915 -32.40 9.93 18.17
C THR A 915 -31.86 10.53 19.45
N LYS A 916 -32.73 11.24 20.19
CA LYS A 916 -32.48 11.75 21.54
C LYS A 916 -33.35 11.00 22.55
N PHE A 917 -32.77 10.60 23.67
CA PHE A 917 -33.54 10.03 24.77
C PHE A 917 -34.53 11.07 25.33
N ALA A 918 -35.71 10.62 25.74
CA ALA A 918 -36.85 11.42 26.18
C ALA A 918 -37.56 12.26 25.10
N ALA A 919 -36.97 12.37 23.90
CA ALA A 919 -37.56 12.97 22.69
C ALA A 919 -38.17 11.94 21.73
N ASP A 920 -37.42 10.86 21.53
CA ASP A 920 -37.65 9.83 20.52
C ASP A 920 -37.63 8.43 21.16
N ASN A 921 -36.88 8.27 22.26
CA ASN A 921 -36.74 6.99 22.94
C ASN A 921 -37.21 7.12 24.38
N TRP A 922 -38.06 6.19 24.82
CA TRP A 922 -38.57 6.13 26.18
C TRP A 922 -38.43 4.73 26.76
N MET A 923 -38.23 4.66 28.08
CA MET A 923 -38.33 3.40 28.82
C MET A 923 -39.54 3.46 29.73
N HIS A 924 -40.36 2.43 29.68
CA HIS A 924 -41.48 2.24 30.57
C HIS A 924 -41.23 1.07 31.51
N LYS A 925 -41.62 1.22 32.78
CA LYS A 925 -41.47 0.20 33.83
C LYS A 925 -42.20 -1.13 33.56
N ALA A 926 -43.18 -1.12 32.65
CA ALA A 926 -43.98 -2.30 32.31
C ALA A 926 -44.18 -2.50 30.80
N MET A 927 -44.04 -1.44 29.99
CA MET A 927 -44.38 -1.46 28.55
C MET A 927 -43.15 -1.60 27.66
N GLY A 928 -41.96 -1.73 28.25
CA GLY A 928 -40.73 -1.96 27.51
C GLY A 928 -40.02 -0.71 27.05
N ILE A 929 -39.18 -0.89 26.03
CA ILE A 929 -38.49 0.21 25.34
C ILE A 929 -39.40 0.66 24.20
N GLN A 930 -39.78 1.93 24.19
CA GLN A 930 -40.64 2.53 23.18
C GLN A 930 -39.79 3.48 22.34
N LEU A 931 -39.70 3.22 21.03
CA LEU A 931 -38.85 3.96 20.11
C LEU A 931 -39.75 4.63 19.06
N GLY A 932 -39.92 5.95 19.16
CA GLY A 932 -40.66 6.78 18.23
C GLY A 932 -39.71 7.64 17.40
N LEU A 933 -39.92 7.65 16.09
CA LEU A 933 -39.21 8.57 15.22
C LEU A 933 -40.06 9.83 15.03
N THR A 934 -39.65 10.92 15.66
CA THR A 934 -40.40 12.19 15.69
C THR A 934 -40.13 13.03 14.44
N ASP A 935 -41.21 13.52 13.81
CA ASP A 935 -41.11 14.49 12.73
C ASP A 935 -40.51 15.80 13.26
N SER A 936 -39.27 16.07 12.87
CA SER A 936 -38.37 17.05 13.50
C SER A 936 -37.27 17.49 12.54
N LEU A 937 -36.51 18.53 12.91
CA LEU A 937 -35.37 19.00 12.09
C LEU A 937 -34.25 17.95 11.95
N ARG A 938 -34.17 16.97 12.86
CA ARG A 938 -33.24 15.82 12.79
C ARG A 938 -33.80 14.64 11.99
N CYS A 939 -35.08 14.67 11.64
CA CYS A 939 -35.74 13.61 10.90
C CYS A 939 -36.70 14.18 9.85
N THR A 940 -36.15 14.49 8.68
CA THR A 940 -36.86 14.82 7.44
C THR A 940 -36.75 13.65 6.47
N LEU A 941 -37.89 13.04 6.14
CA LEU A 941 -37.96 11.95 5.18
C LEU A 941 -37.49 12.37 3.77
N PRO A 942 -36.94 11.46 2.94
CA PRO A 942 -36.63 11.74 1.55
C PRO A 942 -37.84 12.24 0.78
N GLU A 943 -37.61 13.18 -0.15
CA GLU A 943 -38.67 13.76 -0.98
C GLU A 943 -39.47 12.67 -1.71
N GLY A 944 -40.80 12.77 -1.64
CA GLY A 944 -41.73 11.82 -2.27
C GLY A 944 -41.97 10.53 -1.48
N THR A 945 -41.49 10.44 -0.24
CA THR A 945 -41.74 9.30 0.66
C THR A 945 -42.56 9.72 1.87
N ASP A 946 -43.41 8.82 2.38
CA ASP A 946 -44.21 9.01 3.59
C ASP A 946 -43.71 8.16 4.78
N GLY A 947 -42.60 7.44 4.58
CA GLY A 947 -42.01 6.54 5.57
C GLY A 947 -42.48 5.10 5.46
N THR A 948 -43.42 4.77 4.56
CA THR A 948 -43.69 3.36 4.23
C THR A 948 -42.46 2.70 3.57
N GLY A 949 -42.26 1.41 3.82
CA GLY A 949 -41.13 0.65 3.28
C GLY A 949 -40.25 -0.02 4.33
N TYR A 950 -39.00 -0.31 3.97
CA TYR A 950 -38.07 -1.11 4.75
C TYR A 950 -37.18 -0.24 5.65
N TRP A 951 -37.10 -0.62 6.93
CA TRP A 951 -36.38 0.11 7.97
C TRP A 951 -35.50 -0.80 8.82
N THR A 952 -34.39 -0.26 9.29
CA THR A 952 -33.63 -0.85 10.39
C THR A 952 -33.50 0.10 11.56
N ILE A 953 -33.56 -0.44 12.78
CA ILE A 953 -33.13 0.25 14.00
C ILE A 953 -31.87 -0.41 14.53
N THR A 954 -30.85 0.41 14.83
CA THR A 954 -29.62 -0.05 15.49
C THR A 954 -29.58 0.54 16.89
N LEU A 955 -29.64 -0.32 17.91
CA LEU A 955 -29.57 0.06 19.31
C LEU A 955 -28.11 0.03 19.76
N THR A 956 -27.66 1.14 20.36
CA THR A 956 -26.38 1.24 21.05
C THR A 956 -26.63 1.29 22.54
N ALA A 957 -26.03 0.38 23.30
CA ALA A 957 -26.21 0.29 24.74
C ALA A 957 -24.87 0.12 25.47
N PHE A 958 -24.80 0.67 26.68
CA PHE A 958 -23.65 0.67 27.55
C PHE A 958 -23.21 -0.74 27.93
N GLY A 959 -21.98 -1.13 27.55
CA GLY A 959 -21.45 -2.48 27.77
C GLY A 959 -22.04 -3.57 26.86
N TYR A 960 -22.72 -3.20 25.77
CA TYR A 960 -23.27 -4.13 24.77
C TYR A 960 -22.61 -4.00 23.40
N ASN A 961 -22.63 -5.10 22.65
CA ASN A 961 -22.57 -5.07 21.21
C ASN A 961 -23.78 -4.34 20.64
N ASP A 962 -23.56 -3.57 19.57
CA ASP A 962 -24.65 -2.97 18.81
C ASP A 962 -25.56 -4.07 18.25
N VAL A 963 -26.87 -3.82 18.25
CA VAL A 963 -27.84 -4.74 17.67
C VAL A 963 -28.70 -4.03 16.65
N THR A 964 -28.86 -4.64 15.49
CA THR A 964 -29.70 -4.11 14.41
C THR A 964 -30.92 -5.00 14.20
N TYR A 965 -32.11 -4.40 14.27
CA TYR A 965 -33.36 -5.06 13.92
C TYR A 965 -33.92 -4.53 12.60
N LYS A 966 -34.49 -5.43 11.81
CA LYS A 966 -35.09 -5.13 10.51
C LYS A 966 -36.61 -5.26 10.61
N PHE A 967 -37.34 -4.32 10.04
CA PHE A 967 -38.80 -4.39 9.91
C PHE A 967 -39.28 -3.65 8.67
N GLN A 968 -40.56 -3.78 8.35
CA GLN A 968 -41.23 -3.06 7.28
C GLN A 968 -42.38 -2.28 7.88
N ALA A 969 -42.45 -0.98 7.57
CA ALA A 969 -43.56 -0.11 7.92
C ALA A 969 -44.56 -0.09 6.75
N THR A 970 -45.84 -0.31 7.05
CA THR A 970 -46.95 -0.20 6.10
C THR A 970 -47.73 1.09 6.35
N GLU A 971 -48.73 1.37 5.51
CA GLU A 971 -49.62 2.52 5.68
C GLU A 971 -50.32 2.57 7.05
N GLU A 972 -50.59 1.40 7.66
CA GLU A 972 -51.20 1.30 9.00
C GLU A 972 -50.25 1.74 10.12
N ASN A 973 -48.93 1.80 9.87
CA ASN A 973 -47.92 2.20 10.85
C ASN A 973 -47.56 3.69 10.78
N ILE A 974 -47.91 4.38 9.69
CA ILE A 974 -47.52 5.77 9.46
C ILE A 974 -48.60 6.73 9.95
N VAL A 975 -48.25 7.58 10.90
CA VAL A 975 -49.12 8.65 11.40
C VAL A 975 -49.30 9.70 10.31
N LYS A 976 -50.53 9.84 9.83
CA LYS A 976 -50.92 10.88 8.88
C LYS A 976 -51.48 12.08 9.63
N GLU A 977 -51.33 13.28 9.06
CA GLU A 977 -52.01 14.47 9.58
C GLU A 977 -53.52 14.20 9.67
N SER A 978 -54.04 14.21 10.90
CA SER A 978 -55.42 13.86 11.21
C SER A 978 -56.32 15.09 11.09
N GLU A 979 -57.34 15.04 10.23
CA GLU A 979 -58.50 15.93 10.30
C GLU A 979 -59.30 15.65 11.59
N ASP A 980 -59.66 16.73 12.31
CA ASP A 980 -60.42 16.77 13.57
C ASP A 980 -61.33 15.55 13.82
N LYS A 981 -60.86 14.61 14.64
CA LYS A 981 -61.69 13.57 15.25
C LYS A 981 -61.99 13.94 16.70
N THR A 982 -63.26 13.82 17.08
CA THR A 982 -63.71 14.02 18.46
C THR A 982 -63.03 13.02 19.41
N ILE A 983 -62.34 13.52 20.45
CA ILE A 983 -61.73 12.69 21.50
C ILE A 983 -62.79 12.22 22.50
N THR A 984 -62.72 10.95 22.92
CA THR A 984 -63.60 10.33 23.91
C THR A 984 -62.79 9.89 25.13
N THR A 985 -63.26 10.23 26.34
CA THR A 985 -62.53 10.00 27.61
C THR A 985 -63.21 9.01 28.55
N THR A 986 -64.31 8.38 28.11
CA THR A 986 -65.17 7.55 28.97
C THR A 986 -64.43 6.37 29.62
N GLU A 987 -63.54 5.70 28.90
CA GLU A 987 -62.77 4.58 29.46
C GLU A 987 -61.71 5.06 30.47
N LEU A 988 -61.14 6.25 30.26
CA LEU A 988 -60.18 6.87 31.17
C LEU A 988 -60.84 7.26 32.49
N GLU A 989 -62.03 7.87 32.42
CA GLU A 989 -62.85 8.17 33.60
C GLU A 989 -63.17 6.88 34.40
N ALA A 990 -63.50 5.78 33.71
CA ALA A 990 -63.79 4.50 34.35
C ALA A 990 -62.55 3.87 35.01
N ALA A 991 -61.38 3.92 34.36
CA ALA A 991 -60.13 3.43 34.91
C ALA A 991 -59.71 4.25 36.16
N ILE A 992 -59.84 5.58 36.10
CA ILE A 992 -59.59 6.49 37.24
C ILE A 992 -60.50 6.14 38.41
N ALA A 993 -61.80 6.00 38.19
CA ALA A 993 -62.75 5.65 39.24
C ALA A 993 -62.44 4.29 39.88
N LYS A 994 -62.02 3.29 39.08
CA LYS A 994 -61.62 1.97 39.58
C LYS A 994 -60.39 2.07 40.49
N ALA A 995 -59.38 2.84 40.10
CA ALA A 995 -58.17 3.04 40.89
C ALA A 995 -58.44 3.82 42.19
N GLU A 996 -59.27 4.86 42.14
CA GLU A 996 -59.65 5.67 43.33
C GLU A 996 -60.46 4.89 44.38
N ALA A 997 -61.13 3.80 43.98
CA ALA A 997 -61.91 2.96 44.89
C ALA A 997 -61.05 2.02 45.77
N LEU A 998 -59.76 1.86 45.45
CA LEU A 998 -58.84 1.00 46.19
C LEU A 998 -58.37 1.68 47.50
N LYS A 999 -57.90 0.89 48.47
CA LYS A 999 -57.47 1.40 49.79
C LYS A 999 -55.99 1.15 50.03
N GLU A 1000 -55.26 2.21 50.32
CA GLU A 1000 -53.81 2.18 50.58
C GLU A 1000 -53.39 1.10 51.59
N ALA A 1001 -54.13 0.98 52.70
CA ALA A 1001 -53.82 0.04 53.78
C ALA A 1001 -53.93 -1.45 53.39
N GLU A 1002 -54.51 -1.79 52.23
CA GLU A 1002 -54.63 -3.17 51.75
C GLU A 1002 -53.42 -3.62 50.92
N TYR A 1003 -52.54 -2.69 50.53
CA TYR A 1003 -51.44 -2.93 49.58
C TYR A 1003 -50.09 -2.47 50.14
N THR A 1004 -49.00 -3.07 49.66
CA THR A 1004 -47.64 -2.65 50.05
C THR A 1004 -47.36 -1.22 49.61
N ALA A 1005 -46.61 -0.46 50.42
CA ALA A 1005 -46.30 0.94 50.16
C ALA A 1005 -45.66 1.18 48.77
N GLU A 1006 -44.80 0.26 48.33
CA GLU A 1006 -44.13 0.35 47.02
C GLU A 1006 -45.10 0.17 45.83
N SER A 1007 -45.95 -0.86 45.88
CA SER A 1007 -46.93 -1.11 44.81
C SER A 1007 -48.02 -0.04 44.78
N TRP A 1008 -48.39 0.48 45.95
CA TRP A 1008 -49.36 1.56 46.08
C TRP A 1008 -48.85 2.87 45.52
N ALA A 1009 -47.64 3.28 45.90
CA ALA A 1009 -46.98 4.47 45.35
C ALA A 1009 -46.96 4.39 43.81
N SER A 1010 -46.58 3.22 43.26
CA SER A 1010 -46.54 2.96 41.81
C SER A 1010 -47.87 3.15 41.08
N MET A 1011 -48.99 2.74 41.69
CA MET A 1011 -50.33 2.91 41.13
C MET A 1011 -50.81 4.37 41.22
N GLN A 1012 -50.54 5.04 42.34
CA GLN A 1012 -50.88 6.46 42.51
C GLN A 1012 -50.22 7.35 41.46
N MET A 1013 -49.01 7.00 41.00
CA MET A 1013 -48.31 7.70 39.91
C MET A 1013 -49.13 7.69 38.61
N GLU A 1014 -49.54 6.50 38.14
CA GLU A 1014 -50.31 6.33 36.90
C GLU A 1014 -51.72 6.92 37.01
N LEU A 1015 -52.34 6.85 38.19
CA LEU A 1015 -53.66 7.43 38.44
C LEU A 1015 -53.63 8.93 38.24
N GLN A 1016 -52.54 9.58 38.63
CA GLN A 1016 -52.42 11.00 38.40
C GLN A 1016 -52.23 11.32 36.91
N GLU A 1017 -51.36 10.59 36.20
CA GLU A 1017 -51.14 10.84 34.77
C GLU A 1017 -52.45 10.69 33.99
N ALA A 1018 -53.25 9.68 34.34
CA ALA A 1018 -54.59 9.50 33.83
C ALA A 1018 -55.50 10.71 34.12
N LYS A 1019 -55.46 11.28 35.32
CA LYS A 1019 -56.23 12.48 35.68
C LYS A 1019 -55.77 13.73 34.93
N ASP A 1020 -54.47 13.88 34.70
CA ASP A 1020 -53.92 15.02 33.99
C ASP A 1020 -54.25 14.96 32.49
N GLU A 1021 -54.17 13.77 31.89
CA GLU A 1021 -54.65 13.51 30.53
C GLU A 1021 -56.17 13.74 30.44
N LEU A 1022 -56.96 13.28 31.41
CA LEU A 1022 -58.41 13.52 31.44
C LEU A 1022 -58.74 15.02 31.51
N LYS A 1023 -57.94 15.82 32.23
CA LYS A 1023 -58.13 17.27 32.36
C LYS A 1023 -57.84 18.02 31.06
N ASN A 1024 -56.95 17.50 30.23
CA ASN A 1024 -56.54 18.13 28.98
C ASN A 1024 -56.22 17.07 27.92
N PRO A 1025 -57.24 16.34 27.42
CA PRO A 1025 -57.04 15.21 26.54
C PRO A 1025 -56.43 15.68 25.22
N LYS A 1026 -55.29 15.09 24.85
CA LYS A 1026 -54.50 15.57 23.71
C LYS A 1026 -54.97 14.94 22.40
N THR A 1027 -55.04 13.62 22.40
CA THR A 1027 -55.46 12.78 21.27
C THR A 1027 -56.19 11.55 21.80
N GLN A 1028 -56.96 10.86 20.96
CA GLN A 1028 -57.54 9.59 21.40
C GLN A 1028 -56.46 8.58 21.80
N ALA A 1029 -55.33 8.57 21.09
CA ALA A 1029 -54.23 7.65 21.36
C ALA A 1029 -53.56 7.88 22.72
N THR A 1030 -53.39 9.14 23.15
CA THR A 1030 -52.86 9.45 24.48
C THR A 1030 -53.85 9.09 25.58
N VAL A 1031 -55.15 9.24 25.32
CA VAL A 1031 -56.21 8.82 26.24
C VAL A 1031 -56.23 7.30 26.39
N ASP A 1032 -56.20 6.54 25.29
CA ASP A 1032 -56.19 5.07 25.31
C ASP A 1032 -54.94 4.51 26.00
N GLU A 1033 -53.80 5.18 25.83
CA GLU A 1033 -52.57 4.82 26.50
C GLU A 1033 -52.63 5.08 28.01
N ALA A 1034 -53.18 6.22 28.44
CA ALA A 1034 -53.39 6.51 29.86
C ALA A 1034 -54.33 5.50 30.52
N VAL A 1035 -55.36 5.02 29.81
CA VAL A 1035 -56.23 3.91 30.25
C VAL A 1035 -55.41 2.64 30.45
N SER A 1036 -54.59 2.27 29.46
CA SER A 1036 -53.77 1.07 29.49
C SER A 1036 -52.79 1.09 30.66
N HIS A 1037 -52.06 2.19 30.83
CA HIS A 1037 -51.07 2.36 31.89
C HIS A 1037 -51.70 2.29 33.29
N LEU A 1038 -52.81 3.00 33.52
CA LEU A 1038 -53.49 2.98 34.81
C LEU A 1038 -54.02 1.58 35.15
N ASN A 1039 -54.63 0.89 34.19
CA ASN A 1039 -55.12 -0.46 34.40
C ASN A 1039 -53.97 -1.43 34.74
N ALA A 1040 -52.84 -1.33 34.04
CA ALA A 1040 -51.65 -2.14 34.34
C ALA A 1040 -51.10 -1.84 35.75
N ALA A 1041 -51.11 -0.58 36.18
CA ALA A 1041 -50.70 -0.19 37.53
C ALA A 1041 -51.60 -0.80 38.61
N VAL A 1042 -52.92 -0.77 38.38
CA VAL A 1042 -53.92 -1.37 39.27
C VAL A 1042 -53.73 -2.89 39.36
N GLU A 1043 -53.44 -3.56 38.25
CA GLU A 1043 -53.17 -5.01 38.23
C GLU A 1043 -51.86 -5.38 38.93
N ALA A 1044 -50.88 -4.48 38.95
CA ALA A 1044 -49.57 -4.69 39.55
C ALA A 1044 -49.51 -4.44 41.08
N LEU A 1045 -50.64 -4.13 41.72
CA LEU A 1045 -50.74 -3.94 43.17
C LEU A 1045 -50.51 -5.24 43.94
N VAL A 1046 -49.73 -5.17 45.02
CA VAL A 1046 -49.38 -6.31 45.88
C VAL A 1046 -50.08 -6.16 47.22
N LYS A 1047 -50.97 -7.10 47.57
CA LYS A 1047 -51.70 -7.08 48.85
C LYS A 1047 -50.76 -7.36 50.03
N ILE A 1048 -51.04 -6.72 51.18
CA ILE A 1048 -50.41 -7.08 52.46
C ILE A 1048 -51.06 -8.39 52.96
N GLU A 1049 -50.29 -9.45 53.22
CA GLU A 1049 -50.85 -10.69 53.80
C GLU A 1049 -51.14 -10.53 55.31
N GLU A 1050 -52.31 -11.01 55.75
CA GLU A 1050 -52.77 -10.96 57.14
C GLU A 1050 -52.06 -12.05 57.98
N PRO A 1051 -51.45 -11.74 59.14
CA PRO A 1051 -50.84 -12.77 59.99
C PRO A 1051 -51.92 -13.65 60.64
N ALA A 1052 -51.68 -14.97 60.74
CA ALA A 1052 -52.60 -15.90 61.37
C ALA A 1052 -52.90 -15.49 62.83
N ALA A 1053 -54.18 -15.56 63.23
CA ALA A 1053 -54.63 -15.17 64.57
C ALA A 1053 -53.97 -16.04 65.67
N VAL A 1054 -53.41 -15.39 66.69
CA VAL A 1054 -52.77 -16.03 67.87
C VAL A 1054 -53.83 -16.38 68.92
N ASP A 1055 -53.89 -17.64 69.36
CA ASP A 1055 -54.80 -18.12 70.43
C ASP A 1055 -54.27 -17.70 71.81
N THR A 1056 -55.02 -16.83 72.48
CA THR A 1056 -54.68 -16.25 73.79
C THR A 1056 -55.44 -16.86 74.96
N SER A 1057 -56.33 -17.81 74.70
CA SER A 1057 -57.29 -18.33 75.69
C SER A 1057 -56.61 -18.91 76.94
N SER A 1058 -55.49 -19.62 76.76
CA SER A 1058 -54.72 -20.21 77.87
C SER A 1058 -54.01 -19.14 78.72
N LEU A 1059 -53.43 -18.11 78.09
CA LEU A 1059 -52.75 -17.02 78.78
C LEU A 1059 -53.72 -16.19 79.61
N GLU A 1060 -54.88 -15.84 79.04
CA GLU A 1060 -55.97 -15.11 79.73
C GLU A 1060 -56.44 -15.86 80.98
N LYS A 1061 -56.62 -17.18 80.86
CA LYS A 1061 -57.01 -18.03 81.98
C LYS A 1061 -55.96 -18.00 83.11
N VAL A 1062 -54.68 -18.14 82.78
CA VAL A 1062 -53.59 -18.19 83.77
C VAL A 1062 -53.37 -16.83 84.44
N ILE A 1063 -53.53 -15.72 83.71
CA ILE A 1063 -53.54 -14.35 84.28
C ILE A 1063 -54.69 -14.18 85.27
N SER A 1064 -55.89 -14.67 84.93
CA SER A 1064 -57.03 -14.65 85.83
C SER A 1064 -56.78 -15.49 87.09
N ASP A 1065 -56.23 -16.70 86.93
CA ASP A 1065 -55.89 -17.59 88.04
C ASP A 1065 -54.83 -16.96 88.98
N ALA A 1066 -53.81 -16.31 88.42
CA ALA A 1066 -52.79 -15.59 89.19
C ALA A 1066 -53.35 -14.36 89.92
N ALA A 1067 -54.26 -13.61 89.30
CA ALA A 1067 -54.89 -12.42 89.90
C ALA A 1067 -55.81 -12.75 91.09
N ALA A 1068 -56.30 -13.99 91.19
CA ALA A 1068 -57.12 -14.45 92.30
C ALA A 1068 -56.32 -14.78 93.58
N LEU A 1069 -54.99 -14.84 93.49
CA LEU A 1069 -54.10 -15.10 94.62
C LEU A 1069 -53.96 -13.84 95.48
N LYS A 1070 -53.64 -13.99 96.78
CA LYS A 1070 -53.55 -12.85 97.71
C LYS A 1070 -52.15 -12.72 98.28
N GLU A 1071 -51.58 -11.53 98.15
CA GLU A 1071 -50.21 -11.19 98.58
C GLU A 1071 -49.89 -11.62 100.00
N ALA A 1072 -50.81 -11.40 100.93
CA ALA A 1072 -50.63 -11.72 102.34
C ALA A 1072 -50.36 -13.21 102.61
N ASP A 1073 -50.77 -14.10 101.69
CA ASP A 1073 -50.62 -15.54 101.83
C ASP A 1073 -49.21 -16.03 101.48
N TYR A 1074 -48.39 -15.20 100.81
CA TYR A 1074 -47.11 -15.58 100.22
C TYR A 1074 -45.92 -14.74 100.72
N THR A 1075 -44.71 -15.29 100.60
CA THR A 1075 -43.48 -14.58 100.91
C THR A 1075 -43.29 -13.42 99.94
N VAL A 1076 -42.73 -12.32 100.43
CA VAL A 1076 -42.55 -11.09 99.64
C VAL A 1076 -41.78 -11.36 98.35
N ASP A 1077 -40.74 -12.21 98.40
CA ASP A 1077 -39.89 -12.49 97.25
C ASP A 1077 -40.62 -13.33 96.18
N SER A 1078 -41.32 -14.39 96.59
CA SER A 1078 -42.08 -15.23 95.63
C SER A 1078 -43.28 -14.48 95.05
N TRP A 1079 -43.94 -13.65 95.86
CA TRP A 1079 -45.04 -12.79 95.39
C TRP A 1079 -44.56 -11.72 94.41
N LYS A 1080 -43.39 -11.13 94.63
CA LYS A 1080 -42.80 -10.17 93.69
C LYS A 1080 -42.43 -10.82 92.36
N ALA A 1081 -41.92 -12.05 92.38
CA ALA A 1081 -41.64 -12.81 91.15
C ALA A 1081 -42.93 -13.11 90.36
N LEU A 1082 -44.02 -13.49 91.03
CA LEU A 1082 -45.34 -13.63 90.40
C LEU A 1082 -45.81 -12.32 89.75
N GLN A 1083 -45.70 -11.19 90.45
CA GLN A 1083 -46.14 -9.90 89.92
C GLN A 1083 -45.37 -9.48 88.67
N SER A 1084 -44.07 -9.79 88.61
CA SER A 1084 -43.27 -9.56 87.40
C SER A 1084 -43.78 -10.42 86.25
N ALA A 1085 -43.89 -11.73 86.46
CA ALA A 1085 -44.38 -12.64 85.42
C ALA A 1085 -45.81 -12.31 84.96
N LEU A 1086 -46.67 -11.82 85.87
CA LEU A 1086 -48.03 -11.38 85.53
C LEU A 1086 -48.03 -10.13 84.65
N THR A 1087 -47.10 -9.21 84.90
CA THR A 1087 -46.93 -7.99 84.09
C THR A 1087 -46.44 -8.34 82.70
N ASP A 1088 -45.47 -9.25 82.60
CA ASP A 1088 -44.93 -9.73 81.32
C ASP A 1088 -46.00 -10.50 80.55
N ALA A 1089 -46.75 -11.38 81.22
CA ALA A 1089 -47.88 -12.11 80.65
C ALA A 1089 -48.99 -11.19 80.12
N LYS A 1090 -49.36 -10.15 80.86
CA LYS A 1090 -50.35 -9.15 80.39
C LYS A 1090 -49.83 -8.36 79.19
N SER A 1091 -48.54 -8.05 79.16
CA SER A 1091 -47.92 -7.35 78.03
C SER A 1091 -47.91 -8.23 76.78
N ALA A 1092 -47.55 -9.52 76.92
CA ALA A 1092 -47.60 -10.49 75.84
C ALA A 1092 -49.04 -10.72 75.33
N LEU A 1093 -50.04 -10.77 76.23
CA LEU A 1093 -51.45 -10.89 75.88
C LEU A 1093 -51.96 -9.69 75.06
N ASN A 1094 -51.51 -8.47 75.38
CA ASN A 1094 -51.88 -7.27 74.64
C ASN A 1094 -51.15 -7.19 73.28
N ALA A 1095 -49.88 -7.60 73.23
CA ALA A 1095 -49.06 -7.48 72.03
C ALA A 1095 -49.40 -8.54 70.98
N LYS A 1096 -49.75 -9.77 71.39
CA LYS A 1096 -50.12 -10.90 70.52
C LYS A 1096 -49.14 -11.15 69.36
N GLU A 1097 -47.85 -10.92 69.61
CA GLU A 1097 -46.83 -10.88 68.55
C GLU A 1097 -46.66 -12.23 67.81
N SER A 1098 -46.75 -13.35 68.53
CA SER A 1098 -46.75 -14.70 67.95
C SER A 1098 -47.29 -15.74 68.93
N GLN A 1099 -47.72 -16.91 68.42
CA GLN A 1099 -48.17 -18.02 69.27
C GLN A 1099 -47.06 -18.50 70.22
N GLU A 1100 -45.82 -18.59 69.74
CA GLU A 1100 -44.68 -19.01 70.58
C GLU A 1100 -44.45 -18.06 71.76
N LYS A 1101 -44.59 -16.74 71.56
CA LYS A 1101 -44.44 -15.77 72.66
C LYS A 1101 -45.62 -15.80 73.64
N VAL A 1102 -46.85 -15.99 73.16
CA VAL A 1102 -48.04 -16.14 74.01
C VAL A 1102 -47.97 -17.44 74.84
N ASP A 1103 -47.56 -18.54 74.23
CA ASP A 1103 -47.38 -19.83 74.92
C ASP A 1103 -46.27 -19.74 75.97
N LYS A 1104 -45.13 -19.13 75.61
CA LYS A 1104 -44.02 -18.92 76.55
C LYS A 1104 -44.42 -18.06 77.75
N ALA A 1105 -45.13 -16.96 77.53
CA ALA A 1105 -45.61 -16.11 78.61
C ALA A 1105 -46.63 -16.85 79.50
N THR A 1106 -47.44 -17.74 78.92
CA THR A 1106 -48.37 -18.62 79.66
C THR A 1106 -47.60 -19.57 80.58
N ASP A 1107 -46.54 -20.20 80.05
CA ASP A 1107 -45.70 -21.13 80.79
C ASP A 1107 -44.91 -20.44 81.91
N GLU A 1108 -44.33 -19.27 81.65
CA GLU A 1108 -43.57 -18.49 82.61
C GLU A 1108 -44.46 -18.00 83.77
N LEU A 1109 -45.67 -17.52 83.47
CA LEU A 1109 -46.61 -17.14 84.53
C LEU A 1109 -47.08 -18.35 85.32
N ASN A 1110 -47.39 -19.47 84.67
CA ASN A 1110 -47.72 -20.72 85.38
C ASN A 1110 -46.58 -21.20 86.28
N ALA A 1111 -45.32 -21.07 85.83
CA ALA A 1111 -44.16 -21.42 86.63
C ALA A 1111 -44.03 -20.49 87.84
N ALA A 1112 -44.24 -19.18 87.66
CA ALA A 1112 -44.22 -18.21 88.76
C ALA A 1112 -45.33 -18.46 89.78
N ILE A 1113 -46.56 -18.81 89.34
CA ILE A 1113 -47.65 -19.25 90.23
C ILE A 1113 -47.23 -20.50 91.03
N LYS A 1114 -46.62 -21.49 90.38
CA LYS A 1114 -46.15 -22.72 91.04
C LYS A 1114 -45.01 -22.48 92.02
N ALA A 1115 -44.19 -21.45 91.80
CA ALA A 1115 -43.05 -21.09 92.63
C ALA A 1115 -43.40 -20.18 93.82
N LEU A 1116 -44.68 -19.85 94.02
CA LEU A 1116 -45.14 -19.10 95.18
C LEU A 1116 -44.93 -19.87 96.49
N GLU A 1117 -44.30 -19.23 97.46
CA GLU A 1117 -44.01 -19.80 98.78
C GLU A 1117 -44.86 -19.10 99.83
N LYS A 1118 -45.50 -19.82 100.76
CA LYS A 1118 -46.41 -19.22 101.77
C LYS A 1118 -45.68 -18.69 103.01
N ASN A 1119 -46.10 -17.56 103.57
CA ASN A 1119 -45.59 -17.04 104.87
C ASN A 1119 -46.03 -17.91 106.07
N GLY A 1120 -45.19 -18.16 107.09
CA GLY A 1120 -45.61 -18.96 108.26
C GLY A 1120 -44.87 -18.75 109.60
N ASN A 1121 -45.65 -18.62 110.71
CA ASN A 1121 -45.60 -19.56 111.84
C ASN A 1121 -46.95 -19.70 112.62
N GLN A 1122 -47.47 -20.95 112.71
CA GLN A 1122 -48.52 -21.55 113.57
C GLN A 1122 -49.97 -21.00 113.40
N VAL A 1123 -50.96 -21.67 112.77
CA VAL A 1123 -51.40 -23.07 112.84
C VAL A 1123 -51.89 -23.52 111.45
N GLY A 1124 -51.41 -24.68 111.01
CA GLY A 1124 -52.09 -25.52 110.03
C GLY A 1124 -51.85 -25.22 108.55
N SER A 1125 -50.70 -24.67 108.15
CA SER A 1125 -50.32 -24.70 106.73
C SER A 1125 -49.49 -25.95 106.45
N GLN A 1126 -50.09 -26.83 105.66
CA GLN A 1126 -49.77 -28.23 105.56
C GLN A 1126 -48.34 -28.53 105.11
N ASN A 1127 -47.84 -29.62 105.67
CA ASN A 1127 -46.97 -30.60 105.02
C ASN A 1127 -45.54 -30.17 104.70
N GLY A 1128 -44.75 -29.96 105.74
CA GLY A 1128 -43.39 -30.50 105.76
C GLY A 1128 -43.46 -32.02 106.03
N SER A 1129 -43.71 -32.81 104.99
CA SER A 1129 -43.72 -34.28 105.03
C SER A 1129 -42.85 -34.82 103.90
N ALA A 1130 -42.00 -35.77 104.27
CA ALA A 1130 -41.32 -36.74 103.42
C ALA A 1130 -40.21 -36.24 102.47
N THR A 1131 -39.00 -36.13 103.02
CA THR A 1131 -37.88 -36.96 102.52
C THR A 1131 -38.40 -38.35 102.13
N PRO A 1132 -37.97 -39.00 101.03
CA PRO A 1132 -36.57 -39.02 100.63
C PRO A 1132 -36.34 -39.12 99.10
N THR A 1133 -35.07 -39.33 98.78
CA THR A 1133 -34.60 -40.28 97.77
C THR A 1133 -34.26 -39.62 96.42
N VAL A 1134 -32.97 -39.36 96.13
CA VAL A 1134 -32.00 -40.41 95.70
C VAL A 1134 -32.56 -40.96 94.39
N THR A 1135 -31.92 -40.77 93.25
CA THR A 1135 -30.48 -40.78 93.02
C THR A 1135 -30.36 -40.51 91.53
N LYS A 1136 -29.44 -39.62 91.16
CA LYS A 1136 -28.10 -40.05 90.75
C LYS A 1136 -28.18 -40.77 89.42
N LYS A 1137 -27.43 -40.16 88.53
CA LYS A 1137 -26.16 -40.71 88.05
C LYS A 1137 -26.24 -40.95 86.56
N ALA A 1138 -25.13 -40.54 85.97
CA ALA A 1138 -24.61 -41.00 84.71
C ALA A 1138 -25.56 -40.64 83.55
N GLY A 1139 -25.24 -39.61 82.78
CA GLY A 1139 -23.93 -39.44 82.17
C GLY A 1139 -23.76 -40.44 81.05
N THR A 1140 -22.76 -40.15 80.21
CA THR A 1140 -22.31 -41.02 79.12
C THR A 1140 -23.42 -41.20 78.06
N THR A 1141 -23.19 -41.15 76.77
CA THR A 1141 -22.04 -41.46 75.94
C THR A 1141 -22.58 -41.29 74.53
N THR A 1142 -21.86 -40.59 73.67
CA THR A 1142 -21.25 -41.19 72.47
C THR A 1142 -22.18 -41.92 71.52
N ASP A 1143 -22.03 -41.53 70.26
CA ASP A 1143 -21.82 -42.42 69.12
C ASP A 1143 -22.97 -43.28 68.60
N GLY A 1144 -22.93 -43.38 67.27
CA GLY A 1144 -23.54 -44.48 66.53
C GLY A 1144 -24.41 -43.95 65.40
N SER A 1145 -23.83 -43.34 64.36
CA SER A 1145 -23.36 -44.06 63.17
C SER A 1145 -24.55 -44.49 62.28
N ALA A 1146 -24.62 -44.10 61.01
CA ALA A 1146 -23.55 -44.27 60.04
C ALA A 1146 -23.63 -43.32 58.82
N SER A 1147 -22.44 -42.92 58.34
CA SER A 1147 -21.97 -42.96 56.94
C SER A 1147 -22.81 -42.23 55.86
N LYS A 1148 -22.29 -41.25 55.10
CA LYS A 1148 -21.03 -41.31 54.30
C LYS A 1148 -20.65 -39.92 53.70
N GLY A 1149 -19.36 -39.53 53.85
CA GLY A 1149 -18.49 -38.70 52.96
C GLY A 1149 -18.83 -37.21 52.72
N THR A 1150 -17.92 -36.21 52.72
CA THR A 1150 -16.45 -36.15 52.78
C THR A 1150 -16.01 -34.73 53.21
N SER A 1151 -14.90 -34.65 53.97
CA SER A 1151 -14.17 -33.50 54.57
C SER A 1151 -13.56 -32.51 53.55
N GLY A 1152 -13.05 -31.29 53.86
CA GLY A 1152 -12.61 -30.55 55.06
C GLY A 1152 -11.63 -29.44 54.56
N SER A 1153 -11.28 -28.34 55.23
CA SER A 1153 -11.21 -28.00 56.66
C SER A 1153 -10.89 -26.51 56.92
N LYS A 1154 -11.51 -25.95 57.97
CA LYS A 1154 -11.00 -25.04 59.05
C LYS A 1154 -10.38 -23.67 58.68
N ALA A 1155 -10.54 -22.58 59.45
CA ALA A 1155 -11.20 -22.24 60.73
C ALA A 1155 -11.30 -20.68 60.81
N ALA A 1156 -12.41 -20.09 61.27
CA ALA A 1156 -12.66 -19.49 62.61
C ALA A 1156 -11.83 -18.21 62.92
N LYS A 1157 -12.28 -17.15 63.60
CA LYS A 1157 -13.54 -16.73 64.26
C LYS A 1157 -13.36 -15.25 64.72
N THR A 1158 -14.49 -14.62 65.06
CA THR A 1158 -14.73 -13.54 66.05
C THR A 1158 -14.36 -12.07 65.77
N GLY A 1159 -15.38 -11.20 65.88
CA GLY A 1159 -15.44 -10.17 66.93
C GLY A 1159 -15.28 -8.71 66.49
N ASP A 1160 -16.39 -7.96 66.51
CA ASP A 1160 -16.44 -6.50 66.64
C ASP A 1160 -15.81 -6.06 67.98
N PRO A 1161 -15.18 -4.86 68.12
CA PRO A 1161 -15.98 -3.67 68.47
C PRO A 1161 -15.48 -2.32 67.92
N ALA A 1162 -16.39 -1.36 67.88
CA ALA A 1162 -16.14 0.08 67.77
C ALA A 1162 -15.51 0.71 69.04
N ASN A 1163 -14.61 1.70 68.86
CA ASN A 1163 -14.48 2.95 69.64
C ASN A 1163 -13.36 3.82 69.02
N VAL A 1164 -13.64 4.96 68.37
CA VAL A 1164 -13.75 6.33 68.92
C VAL A 1164 -12.47 6.84 69.61
N LEU A 1165 -11.90 7.92 69.05
CA LEU A 1165 -11.36 9.15 69.67
C LEU A 1165 -10.03 9.61 69.04
N GLY A 1166 -9.97 10.89 68.67
CA GLY A 1166 -8.74 11.67 68.88
C GLY A 1166 -8.31 12.67 67.80
N LEU A 1167 -9.00 13.81 67.76
CA LEU A 1167 -8.47 15.19 67.68
C LEU A 1167 -7.42 15.54 66.59
N LEU A 1168 -7.73 16.39 65.59
CA LEU A 1168 -7.79 17.87 65.61
C LEU A 1168 -6.49 18.60 66.01
N GLY A 1169 -6.02 19.48 65.11
CA GLY A 1169 -5.14 20.61 65.44
C GLY A 1169 -4.10 20.90 64.35
N LEU A 1170 -4.40 21.69 63.32
CA LEU A 1170 -4.45 23.17 63.26
C LEU A 1170 -3.08 23.87 63.09
N ALA A 1171 -3.13 24.82 62.14
CA ALA A 1171 -2.55 26.16 62.14
C ALA A 1171 -1.29 26.37 61.25
N PHE A 1172 -1.06 27.53 60.62
CA PHE A 1172 -1.50 28.91 60.89
C PHE A 1172 -1.43 29.76 59.58
N SER A 1173 -2.45 30.63 59.37
CA SER A 1173 -2.42 32.08 59.02
C SER A 1173 -1.39 32.68 58.03
N SER A 1174 -1.59 33.79 57.32
CA SER A 1174 -2.69 34.71 57.01
C SER A 1174 -2.08 35.87 56.18
N LEU A 1175 -2.95 36.63 55.49
CA LEU A 1175 -2.81 38.06 55.13
C LEU A 1175 -1.78 38.51 54.08
N GLY A 1176 -2.30 39.15 53.02
CA GLY A 1176 -1.98 40.57 52.80
C GLY A 1176 -1.62 41.03 51.38
N ALA A 1177 -2.62 41.67 50.74
CA ALA A 1177 -2.53 42.91 49.94
C ALA A 1177 -1.71 42.96 48.62
N GLY A 1178 -2.35 43.49 47.57
CA GLY A 1178 -1.69 43.90 46.33
C GLY A 1178 -2.63 44.46 45.28
N VAL A 1179 -3.19 45.65 45.53
CA VAL A 1179 -3.94 46.48 44.57
C VAL A 1179 -3.01 46.97 43.45
N GLY A 1180 -3.47 46.96 42.20
CA GLY A 1180 -2.76 47.65 41.11
C GLY A 1180 -3.41 47.47 39.74
N GLY A 1181 -4.41 48.30 39.44
CA GLY A 1181 -5.00 48.35 38.10
C GLY A 1181 -4.07 49.00 37.08
N PHE A 1182 -4.22 48.65 35.80
CA PHE A 1182 -3.85 49.52 34.69
C PHE A 1182 -4.71 49.20 33.47
N ALA A 1183 -5.65 50.08 33.17
CA ALA A 1183 -6.28 50.18 31.86
C ALA A 1183 -5.59 51.33 31.11
N TRP A 1184 -4.92 51.07 29.99
CA TRP A 1184 -4.95 52.03 28.87
C TRP A 1184 -4.65 51.44 27.49
N LYS A 1185 -5.68 51.59 26.65
CA LYS A 1185 -5.74 51.77 25.20
C LYS A 1185 -4.43 52.01 24.40
N ARG A 1186 -4.49 51.38 23.20
CA ARG A 1186 -4.23 51.89 21.83
C ARG A 1186 -2.82 51.82 21.22
N LYS A 1187 -2.80 50.97 20.17
CA LYS A 1187 -2.47 51.23 18.75
C LYS A 1187 -1.01 51.36 18.29
N ARG A 1188 -0.76 50.59 17.22
CA ARG A 1188 0.26 50.68 16.14
C ARG A 1188 1.67 50.31 16.59
N LYS A 1189 2.40 49.41 15.92
CA LYS A 1189 2.39 48.98 14.51
C LYS A 1189 2.26 47.48 14.37
#